data_AF-A0A8H9GUM7-F1
#
_entry.id   AF-A0A8H9GUM7-F1
#
_cell.length_a   1.000
_cell.length_b   1.000
_cell.length_c   1.000
_cell.angle_alpha   90.00
_cell.angle_beta   90.00
_cell.angle_gamma   90.00
#
_symmetry.space_group_name_H-M   'P 1'
#
loop_
_entity.id
_entity.type
_entity.pdbx_description
1 polymer ?
#
loop_
_entity_poly.entity_id
_entity_poly.type
_entity_poly.pdbx_seq_one_letter_code
_entity_poly.pdbx_strand_id
1 'polypeptide(L)'
;MHPSEFAAKWRTRAFEVTEEQAYQEHYADVASLVGGPVPGQAGAPSGLTYQAGVSKVGSTDFGKADVYLPGHFIWEAKRAQKTADARARKLGDALAQASLYAYELGNPPLMIVTDFVEIRVHTVFTATAPRMYRITLDDIEHNRKLEATDLTALQVLNAAFHRPELLNPARQRQEMTTQATAQVGEVAQSMVRRGLGQLEVSHFLMRLVFAMFAEDVGLLDDTPLTRVLKRSAEHPERSRGYLEELFGAMQTGGEFWGADIRHFNGGLFDSDRALDLTVAEAQALLGAARLNWSKVEPAIFGTLFEHSLDSGTRGKRGAHYTPVQDILDVTVPVILEPLRAEWDEVKDNVRALLGGKAKDRLQKATAALQAFHERLAGVTVLDPACGSGNFLVVTLGHLLDLESEVIGLAREIGAPFVLFPSRITPEQLRGIEVEPFAHELASVSVWIAFPQWKAAHPSDEWPTPILRNYGSIQHMDAVFDAATGKEPEWPRAEFIVGNPPFLGNTRMRQRLGDAYTEGLRAAYEGRVPGFADFVMYWFEKARAEIEAGRTRRAGLIATNSIRGGANAVVLQRLQDTGECHTPCPHATAPDGCGAGPAARSEWAAPRPAGVRTACCHADWRARYRPPMVSRGHRRSHDAYCQAGLDPWDSGPFGPPRAAGMLILSTHARVQSS
;
A
#
# COMPACT_ATOMS: atom_id res chain seq x y z
N MET A 1 4.00 -40.51 -3.31
CA MET A 1 4.26 -40.98 -1.93
C MET A 1 3.05 -40.63 -1.08
N HIS A 2 2.64 -41.45 -0.10
CA HIS A 2 1.52 -41.07 0.77
C HIS A 2 2.00 -40.10 1.89
N PRO A 3 1.22 -39.09 2.32
CA PRO A 3 1.66 -38.11 3.33
C PRO A 3 2.12 -38.72 4.67
N SER A 4 1.47 -39.79 5.14
CA SER A 4 1.89 -40.49 6.36
C SER A 4 3.22 -41.22 6.20
N GLU A 5 3.51 -41.78 5.02
CA GLU A 5 4.80 -42.41 4.73
C GLU A 5 5.92 -41.36 4.72
N PHE A 6 5.65 -40.19 4.15
CA PHE A 6 6.58 -39.07 4.14
C PHE A 6 6.92 -38.62 5.56
N ALA A 7 5.90 -38.36 6.38
CA ALA A 7 6.09 -37.91 7.76
C ALA A 7 6.82 -38.95 8.60
N ALA A 8 6.43 -40.23 8.50
CA ALA A 8 7.10 -41.32 9.21
C ALA A 8 8.58 -41.45 8.83
N LYS A 9 8.90 -41.35 7.53
CA LYS A 9 10.29 -41.40 7.04
C LYS A 9 11.13 -40.26 7.62
N TRP A 10 10.65 -39.03 7.50
CA TRP A 10 11.45 -37.84 7.83
C TRP A 10 11.50 -37.54 9.34
N ARG A 11 10.55 -38.05 10.15
CA ARG A 11 10.66 -37.99 11.63
C ARG A 11 11.93 -38.66 12.16
N THR A 12 12.36 -39.74 11.51
CA THR A 12 13.56 -40.49 11.92
C THR A 12 14.77 -40.06 11.10
N ARG A 13 14.66 -40.12 9.76
CA ARG A 13 15.79 -39.93 8.86
C ARG A 13 16.43 -38.55 8.97
N ALA A 14 15.64 -37.50 9.20
CA ALA A 14 16.12 -36.12 9.26
C ALA A 14 17.28 -35.93 10.25
N PHE A 15 17.29 -36.68 11.36
CA PHE A 15 18.31 -36.56 12.41
C PHE A 15 19.53 -37.47 12.22
N GLU A 16 19.46 -38.44 11.30
CA GLU A 16 20.51 -39.43 11.03
C GLU A 16 21.44 -39.02 9.87
N VAL A 17 21.00 -38.06 9.06
CA VAL A 17 21.66 -37.66 7.81
C VAL A 17 22.22 -36.24 7.87
N THR A 18 23.20 -35.97 7.03
CA THR A 18 23.69 -34.60 6.75
C THR A 18 22.87 -33.94 5.65
N GLU A 19 23.03 -32.63 5.48
CA GLU A 19 22.39 -31.82 4.43
C GLU A 19 22.68 -32.39 3.04
N GLU A 20 23.96 -32.56 2.69
CA GLU A 20 24.42 -33.06 1.39
C GLU A 20 23.90 -34.46 1.05
N GLN A 21 23.67 -35.31 2.07
CA GLN A 21 23.21 -36.68 1.88
C GLN A 21 21.70 -36.78 1.59
N ALA A 22 20.92 -35.75 1.95
CA ALA A 22 19.48 -35.90 2.08
C ALA A 22 18.65 -34.88 1.32
N TYR A 23 19.19 -33.71 0.95
CA TYR A 23 18.38 -32.65 0.32
C TYR A 23 17.71 -33.08 -0.99
N GLN A 24 18.41 -33.85 -1.85
CA GLN A 24 17.85 -34.34 -3.12
C GLN A 24 16.70 -35.33 -2.88
N GLU A 25 16.89 -36.24 -1.94
CA GLU A 25 15.88 -37.24 -1.58
C GLU A 25 14.65 -36.57 -0.94
N HIS A 26 14.86 -35.64 -0.01
CA HIS A 26 13.79 -34.89 0.62
C HIS A 26 12.99 -34.10 -0.41
N TYR A 27 13.67 -33.38 -1.31
CA TYR A 27 13.01 -32.66 -2.38
C TYR A 27 12.17 -33.60 -3.27
N ALA A 28 12.74 -34.73 -3.69
CA ALA A 28 12.03 -35.69 -4.54
C ALA A 28 10.80 -36.30 -3.84
N ASP A 29 10.90 -36.57 -2.55
CA ASP A 29 9.78 -37.04 -1.74
C ASP A 29 8.68 -35.97 -1.64
N VAL A 30 9.02 -34.71 -1.39
CA VAL A 30 8.06 -33.59 -1.37
C VAL A 30 7.41 -33.42 -2.74
N ALA A 31 8.18 -33.46 -3.82
CA ALA A 31 7.67 -33.41 -5.18
C ALA A 31 6.68 -34.56 -5.41
N SER A 32 6.97 -35.78 -4.92
CA SER A 32 6.08 -36.94 -5.02
C SER A 32 4.75 -36.79 -4.26
N LEU A 33 4.69 -35.96 -3.20
CA LEU A 33 3.43 -35.68 -2.47
C LEU A 33 2.44 -34.88 -3.33
N VAL A 34 2.93 -34.01 -4.20
CA VAL A 34 2.12 -33.04 -4.96
C VAL A 34 2.21 -33.23 -6.47
N GLY A 35 2.78 -34.35 -6.92
CA GLY A 35 3.02 -34.63 -8.35
C GLY A 35 3.92 -33.59 -9.02
N GLY A 36 4.85 -33.00 -8.27
CA GLY A 36 5.81 -32.00 -8.75
C GLY A 36 6.98 -32.61 -9.53
N PRO A 37 7.69 -31.81 -10.35
CA PRO A 37 8.83 -32.28 -11.13
C PRO A 37 10.10 -32.49 -10.30
N VAL A 38 10.93 -33.44 -10.74
CA VAL A 38 12.24 -33.73 -10.17
C VAL A 38 13.35 -33.50 -11.22
N PRO A 39 14.47 -32.84 -10.87
CA PRO A 39 15.59 -32.67 -11.80
C PRO A 39 16.03 -33.99 -12.43
N GLY A 40 16.21 -34.01 -13.75
CA GLY A 40 16.66 -35.18 -14.51
C GLY A 40 15.58 -36.22 -14.85
N GLN A 41 14.34 -36.05 -14.40
CA GLN A 41 13.22 -36.91 -14.83
C GLN A 41 12.62 -36.46 -16.17
N ALA A 42 12.06 -37.41 -16.93
CA ALA A 42 11.36 -37.12 -18.17
C ALA A 42 10.16 -36.18 -17.93
N GLY A 43 10.11 -35.07 -18.66
CA GLY A 43 9.06 -34.05 -18.49
C GLY A 43 9.37 -32.98 -17.43
N ALA A 44 10.55 -33.01 -16.80
CA ALA A 44 10.98 -31.93 -15.91
C ALA A 44 11.07 -30.58 -16.67
N PRO A 45 10.59 -29.46 -16.08
CA PRO A 45 10.69 -28.14 -16.69
C PRO A 45 12.14 -27.75 -17.00
N SER A 46 12.31 -26.97 -18.07
CA SER A 46 13.63 -26.43 -18.42
C SER A 46 14.18 -25.56 -17.30
N GLY A 47 15.43 -25.81 -16.90
CA GLY A 47 16.13 -25.06 -15.86
C GLY A 47 15.91 -25.56 -14.43
N LEU A 48 15.04 -26.55 -14.20
CA LEU A 48 14.98 -27.26 -12.92
C LEU A 48 16.29 -28.02 -12.67
N THR A 49 17.06 -27.62 -11.67
CA THR A 49 18.36 -28.23 -11.40
C THR A 49 18.63 -28.39 -9.91
N TYR A 50 19.46 -29.39 -9.59
CA TYR A 50 20.19 -29.44 -8.32
C TYR A 50 21.44 -28.57 -8.41
N GLN A 51 21.87 -28.02 -7.28
CA GLN A 51 23.14 -27.28 -7.14
C GLN A 51 23.29 -26.16 -8.19
N ALA A 52 22.29 -25.30 -8.33
CA ALA A 52 22.33 -24.18 -9.26
C ALA A 52 23.46 -23.22 -8.88
N GLY A 53 24.46 -23.08 -9.76
CA GLY A 53 25.64 -22.25 -9.51
C GLY A 53 25.33 -20.75 -9.61
N VAL A 54 25.89 -19.99 -8.67
CA VAL A 54 25.72 -18.53 -8.54
C VAL A 54 27.10 -17.90 -8.42
N SER A 55 27.38 -16.88 -9.23
CA SER A 55 28.68 -16.24 -9.36
C SER A 55 28.83 -15.10 -8.35
N LYS A 56 29.42 -15.35 -7.18
CA LYS A 56 29.60 -14.29 -6.17
C LYS A 56 30.41 -13.11 -6.73
N VAL A 57 29.81 -11.92 -6.80
CA VAL A 57 30.47 -10.69 -7.26
C VAL A 57 31.73 -10.42 -6.42
N GLY A 58 32.91 -10.50 -7.04
CA GLY A 58 34.20 -10.21 -6.41
C GLY A 58 34.92 -11.39 -5.73
N SER A 59 34.41 -12.62 -5.86
CA SER A 59 35.06 -13.85 -5.35
C SER A 59 35.22 -14.90 -6.46
N THR A 60 36.22 -15.78 -6.34
CA THR A 60 36.36 -16.99 -7.16
C THR A 60 35.47 -18.15 -6.67
N ASP A 61 34.79 -17.99 -5.53
CA ASP A 61 33.88 -18.99 -4.96
C ASP A 61 32.48 -18.87 -5.54
N PHE A 62 31.96 -19.98 -6.08
CA PHE A 62 30.57 -20.09 -6.51
C PHE A 62 29.68 -20.46 -5.32
N GLY A 63 28.59 -19.73 -5.13
CA GLY A 63 27.47 -20.18 -4.30
C GLY A 63 26.66 -21.24 -5.05
N LYS A 64 25.97 -22.13 -4.33
CA LYS A 64 25.10 -23.13 -4.95
C LYS A 64 23.78 -23.18 -4.18
N ALA A 65 22.68 -22.98 -4.90
CA ALA A 65 21.35 -23.28 -4.38
C ALA A 65 21.08 -24.78 -4.49
N ASP A 66 20.57 -25.42 -3.43
CA ASP A 66 20.34 -26.87 -3.41
C ASP A 66 19.41 -27.33 -4.52
N VAL A 67 18.25 -26.67 -4.68
CA VAL A 67 17.34 -26.86 -5.80
C VAL A 67 16.84 -25.53 -6.31
N TYR A 68 16.73 -25.39 -7.63
CA TYR A 68 16.23 -24.17 -8.25
C TYR A 68 15.26 -24.54 -9.37
N LEU A 69 14.09 -23.90 -9.37
CA LEU A 69 13.11 -23.96 -10.45
C LEU A 69 12.82 -22.52 -10.93
N PRO A 70 13.23 -22.16 -12.16
CA PRO A 70 12.98 -20.82 -12.71
C PRO A 70 11.51 -20.41 -12.62
N GLY A 71 11.27 -19.17 -12.20
CA GLY A 71 9.93 -18.61 -12.04
C GLY A 71 9.11 -19.19 -10.89
N HIS A 72 9.65 -20.14 -10.12
CA HIS A 72 8.95 -20.77 -8.99
C HIS A 72 9.68 -20.53 -7.67
N PHE A 73 10.83 -21.17 -7.46
CA PHE A 73 11.51 -21.10 -6.16
C PHE A 73 13.03 -21.26 -6.23
N ILE A 74 13.68 -20.74 -5.19
CA ILE A 74 14.96 -21.23 -4.68
C ILE A 74 14.67 -22.11 -3.48
N TRP A 75 15.25 -23.30 -3.42
CA TRP A 75 15.13 -24.24 -2.32
C TRP A 75 16.48 -24.42 -1.64
N GLU A 76 16.52 -24.24 -0.33
CA GLU A 76 17.72 -24.41 0.50
C GLU A 76 17.44 -25.34 1.69
N ALA A 77 18.26 -26.36 1.87
CA ALA A 77 18.17 -27.27 2.99
C ALA A 77 19.20 -26.93 4.07
N LYS A 78 18.91 -27.33 5.30
CA LYS A 78 19.86 -27.36 6.41
C LYS A 78 19.71 -28.66 7.17
N ARG A 79 20.73 -29.02 7.93
CA ARG A 79 20.65 -30.16 8.85
C ARG A 79 19.53 -29.96 9.88
N ALA A 80 18.75 -31.03 10.12
CA ALA A 80 17.70 -31.05 11.13
C ALA A 80 18.19 -30.65 12.52
N GLN A 81 17.40 -29.85 13.22
CA GLN A 81 17.72 -29.37 14.56
C GLN A 81 16.79 -29.98 15.61
N LYS A 82 17.33 -30.31 16.79
CA LYS A 82 16.55 -30.95 17.87
C LYS A 82 15.63 -29.96 18.60
N THR A 83 16.00 -28.68 18.65
CA THR A 83 15.23 -27.65 19.35
C THR A 83 14.65 -26.63 18.37
N ALA A 84 13.50 -26.05 18.73
CA ALA A 84 12.83 -25.04 17.90
C ALA A 84 13.71 -23.81 17.66
N ASP A 85 14.43 -23.32 18.68
CA ASP A 85 15.29 -22.13 18.56
C ASP A 85 16.51 -22.36 17.65
N ALA A 86 17.09 -23.57 17.70
CA ALA A 86 18.18 -23.93 16.79
C ALA A 86 17.66 -24.04 15.35
N ARG A 87 16.48 -24.64 15.17
CA ARG A 87 15.81 -24.73 13.86
C ARG A 87 15.53 -23.35 13.28
N ALA A 88 14.92 -22.47 14.06
CA ALA A 88 14.59 -21.12 13.63
C ALA A 88 15.82 -20.35 13.15
N ARG A 89 16.94 -20.43 13.90
CA ARG A 89 18.22 -19.84 13.49
C ARG A 89 18.75 -20.43 12.19
N LYS A 90 18.78 -21.77 12.06
CA LYS A 90 19.31 -22.43 10.87
C LYS A 90 18.48 -22.18 9.61
N LEU A 91 17.17 -22.18 9.74
CA LEU A 91 16.27 -21.81 8.63
C LEU A 91 16.39 -20.33 8.28
N GLY A 92 16.69 -19.46 9.25
CA GLY A 92 17.07 -18.07 9.00
C GLY A 92 18.37 -17.95 8.19
N ASP A 93 19.40 -18.72 8.56
CA ASP A 93 20.66 -18.78 7.80
C ASP A 93 20.41 -19.22 6.35
N ALA A 94 19.56 -20.24 6.15
CA ALA A 94 19.18 -20.75 4.82
C ALA A 94 18.44 -19.70 3.98
N LEU A 95 17.54 -18.94 4.61
CA LEU A 95 16.79 -17.89 3.93
C LEU A 95 17.71 -16.74 3.49
N ALA A 96 18.65 -16.36 4.35
CA ALA A 96 19.68 -15.36 4.01
C ALA A 96 20.51 -15.83 2.81
N GLN A 97 20.88 -17.12 2.77
CA GLN A 97 21.58 -17.72 1.64
C GLN A 97 20.74 -17.68 0.34
N ALA A 98 19.48 -18.14 0.39
CA ALA A 98 18.57 -18.08 -0.76
C ALA A 98 18.38 -16.64 -1.29
N SER A 99 18.31 -15.67 -0.37
CA SER A 99 18.16 -14.24 -0.71
C SER A 99 19.36 -13.69 -1.47
N LEU A 100 20.58 -14.12 -1.14
CA LEU A 100 21.80 -13.71 -1.86
C LEU A 100 21.80 -14.21 -3.31
N TYR A 101 21.17 -15.36 -3.57
CA TYR A 101 21.14 -15.99 -4.89
C TYR A 101 20.00 -15.47 -5.78
N ALA A 102 18.99 -14.83 -5.18
CA ALA A 102 17.75 -14.43 -5.85
C ALA A 102 17.98 -13.64 -7.13
N TYR A 103 18.82 -12.59 -7.08
CA TYR A 103 19.03 -11.68 -8.21
C TYR A 103 19.62 -12.41 -9.44
N GLU A 104 20.65 -13.22 -9.24
CA GLU A 104 21.31 -13.95 -10.33
C GLU A 104 20.45 -15.09 -10.88
N LEU A 105 19.59 -15.66 -10.03
CA LEU A 105 18.63 -16.70 -10.41
C LEU A 105 17.29 -16.12 -10.90
N GLY A 106 17.27 -14.85 -11.30
CA GLY A 106 16.12 -14.22 -11.97
C GLY A 106 14.95 -13.87 -11.04
N ASN A 107 15.22 -13.65 -9.75
CA ASN A 107 14.27 -13.28 -8.69
C ASN A 107 13.01 -14.16 -8.68
N PRO A 108 13.16 -15.47 -8.37
CA PRO A 108 12.00 -16.36 -8.27
C PRO A 108 11.06 -15.89 -7.15
N PRO A 109 9.75 -16.08 -7.33
CA PRO A 109 8.74 -15.52 -6.43
C PRO A 109 8.68 -16.18 -5.05
N LEU A 110 9.33 -17.34 -4.87
CA LEU A 110 9.37 -18.06 -3.60
C LEU A 110 10.79 -18.40 -3.17
N MET A 111 11.03 -18.36 -1.85
CA MET A 111 12.22 -18.93 -1.22
C MET A 111 11.76 -20.01 -0.25
N ILE A 112 12.15 -21.25 -0.50
CA ILE A 112 11.75 -22.41 0.30
C ILE A 112 12.96 -22.87 1.10
N VAL A 113 12.82 -22.93 2.41
CA VAL A 113 13.87 -23.41 3.31
C VAL A 113 13.38 -24.58 4.13
N THR A 114 14.24 -25.57 4.37
CA THR A 114 13.85 -26.74 5.15
C THR A 114 14.98 -27.32 5.99
N ASP A 115 14.64 -27.90 7.13
CA ASP A 115 15.55 -28.73 7.93
C ASP A 115 15.14 -30.22 7.90
N PHE A 116 14.34 -30.59 6.89
CA PHE A 116 13.69 -31.90 6.70
C PHE A 116 12.56 -32.24 7.66
N VAL A 117 12.40 -31.48 8.75
CA VAL A 117 11.29 -31.63 9.72
C VAL A 117 10.29 -30.49 9.58
N GLU A 118 10.78 -29.31 9.22
CA GLU A 118 9.97 -28.13 8.91
C GLU A 118 10.32 -27.63 7.52
N ILE A 119 9.30 -27.23 6.75
CA ILE A 119 9.43 -26.53 5.48
C ILE A 119 8.85 -25.13 5.69
N ARG A 120 9.57 -24.09 5.28
CA ARG A 120 9.08 -22.72 5.25
C ARG A 120 9.06 -22.22 3.82
N VAL A 121 7.89 -21.81 3.34
CA VAL A 121 7.72 -21.19 2.02
C VAL A 121 7.58 -19.69 2.23
N HIS A 122 8.60 -18.93 1.83
CA HIS A 122 8.61 -17.47 1.90
C HIS A 122 8.21 -16.88 0.54
N THR A 123 7.26 -15.95 0.53
CA THR A 123 6.85 -15.23 -0.68
C THR A 123 7.70 -13.97 -0.88
N VAL A 124 8.10 -13.71 -2.12
CA VAL A 124 9.00 -12.60 -2.49
C VAL A 124 8.47 -11.90 -3.76
N PHE A 125 7.15 -11.67 -3.81
CA PHE A 125 6.54 -10.92 -4.90
C PHE A 125 6.81 -9.42 -4.73
N THR A 126 7.15 -8.75 -5.84
CA THR A 126 7.34 -7.30 -5.88
C THR A 126 6.11 -6.55 -5.38
N ALA A 127 6.32 -5.45 -4.64
CA ALA A 127 5.25 -4.61 -4.10
C ALA A 127 4.25 -5.35 -3.18
N THR A 128 4.68 -6.43 -2.52
CA THR A 128 3.88 -7.13 -1.51
C THR A 128 4.69 -7.35 -0.24
N ALA A 129 4.03 -7.30 0.92
CA ALA A 129 4.64 -7.71 2.17
C ALA A 129 4.95 -9.23 2.11
N PRO A 130 6.21 -9.64 2.36
CA PRO A 130 6.58 -11.04 2.36
C PRO A 130 5.75 -11.83 3.37
N ARG A 131 5.32 -13.02 2.97
CA ARG A 131 4.57 -13.95 3.82
C ARG A 131 5.36 -15.24 3.95
N MET A 132 5.28 -15.87 5.12
CA MET A 132 5.90 -17.17 5.37
C MET A 132 4.83 -18.20 5.72
N TYR A 133 4.82 -19.33 5.02
CA TYR A 133 4.03 -20.51 5.36
C TYR A 133 4.93 -21.53 6.04
N ARG A 134 4.65 -21.80 7.32
CA ARG A 134 5.35 -22.81 8.10
C ARG A 134 4.59 -24.14 7.99
N ILE A 135 5.29 -25.20 7.59
CA ILE A 135 4.73 -26.51 7.35
C ILE A 135 5.55 -27.53 8.14
N THR A 136 4.92 -28.23 9.09
CA THR A 136 5.53 -29.32 9.84
C THR A 136 5.17 -30.69 9.23
N LEU A 137 5.88 -31.75 9.65
CA LEU A 137 5.53 -33.11 9.26
C LEU A 137 4.11 -33.50 9.67
N ASP A 138 3.61 -33.01 10.81
CA ASP A 138 2.24 -33.28 11.27
C ASP A 138 1.20 -32.60 10.38
N ASP A 139 1.51 -31.39 9.88
CA ASP A 139 0.65 -30.66 8.95
C ASP A 139 0.55 -31.38 7.61
N ILE A 140 1.65 -31.99 7.15
CA ILE A 140 1.68 -32.81 5.92
C ILE A 140 0.89 -34.11 6.14
N GLU A 141 1.17 -34.86 7.21
CA GLU A 141 0.54 -36.16 7.49
C GLU A 141 -0.99 -36.07 7.54
N HIS A 142 -1.52 -35.00 8.14
CA HIS A 142 -2.95 -34.79 8.32
C HIS A 142 -3.54 -33.78 7.33
N ASN A 143 -2.74 -33.26 6.40
CA ASN A 143 -3.10 -32.18 5.47
C ASN A 143 -3.86 -31.01 6.15
N ARG A 144 -3.32 -30.50 7.26
CA ARG A 144 -3.97 -29.45 8.06
C ARG A 144 -3.99 -28.11 7.33
N LYS A 145 -5.02 -27.30 7.60
CA LYS A 145 -4.99 -25.86 7.31
C LYS A 145 -3.87 -25.22 8.13
N LEU A 146 -3.02 -24.42 7.48
CA LEU A 146 -1.91 -23.78 8.17
C LEU A 146 -2.37 -22.50 8.88
N GLU A 147 -1.61 -22.07 9.88
CA GLU A 147 -1.94 -20.86 10.65
C GLU A 147 -2.02 -19.61 9.75
N ALA A 148 -3.01 -18.76 10.04
CA ALA A 148 -3.32 -17.51 9.35
C ALA A 148 -3.68 -17.66 7.85
N THR A 149 -3.89 -18.86 7.30
CA THR A 149 -4.27 -19.10 5.89
C THR A 149 -5.44 -20.08 5.75
N ASP A 150 -6.19 -19.96 4.65
CA ASP A 150 -7.23 -20.93 4.27
C ASP A 150 -6.67 -22.15 3.52
N LEU A 151 -5.37 -22.14 3.23
CA LEU A 151 -4.67 -23.21 2.51
C LEU A 151 -4.17 -24.31 3.45
N THR A 152 -4.28 -25.56 2.99
CA THR A 152 -3.64 -26.70 3.64
C THR A 152 -2.16 -26.82 3.29
N ALA A 153 -1.42 -27.62 4.06
CA ALA A 153 -0.02 -27.94 3.80
C ALA A 153 0.22 -28.39 2.35
N LEU A 154 -0.58 -29.35 1.85
CA LEU A 154 -0.43 -29.86 0.49
C LEU A 154 -0.85 -28.84 -0.58
N GLN A 155 -1.82 -27.96 -0.29
CA GLN A 155 -2.19 -26.89 -1.23
C GLN A 155 -1.06 -25.86 -1.39
N VAL A 156 -0.38 -25.48 -0.31
CA VAL A 156 0.78 -24.57 -0.38
C VAL A 156 1.92 -25.22 -1.15
N LEU A 157 2.27 -26.46 -0.84
CA LEU A 157 3.32 -27.19 -1.57
C LEU A 157 2.94 -27.36 -3.05
N ASN A 158 1.70 -27.75 -3.35
CA ASN A 158 1.25 -27.90 -4.74
C ASN A 158 1.32 -26.56 -5.51
N ALA A 159 0.91 -25.46 -4.89
CA ALA A 159 1.03 -24.14 -5.50
C ALA A 159 2.50 -23.77 -5.75
N ALA A 160 3.41 -24.04 -4.80
CA ALA A 160 4.83 -23.74 -4.97
C ALA A 160 5.47 -24.44 -6.19
N PHE A 161 5.05 -25.66 -6.52
CA PHE A 161 5.60 -26.43 -7.65
C PHE A 161 4.93 -26.12 -8.99
N HIS A 162 3.65 -25.76 -9.01
CA HIS A 162 2.87 -25.70 -10.26
C HIS A 162 2.36 -24.30 -10.61
N ARG A 163 2.01 -23.50 -9.60
CA ARG A 163 1.34 -22.20 -9.74
C ARG A 163 1.72 -21.27 -8.58
N PRO A 164 2.98 -20.83 -8.51
CA PRO A 164 3.50 -20.04 -7.39
C PRO A 164 2.73 -18.72 -7.22
N GLU A 165 2.18 -18.17 -8.30
CA GLU A 165 1.38 -16.96 -8.28
C GLU A 165 0.09 -17.07 -7.45
N LEU A 166 -0.40 -18.28 -7.15
CA LEU A 166 -1.52 -18.49 -6.23
C LEU A 166 -1.15 -18.20 -4.77
N LEU A 167 0.14 -18.17 -4.45
CA LEU A 167 0.66 -17.76 -3.16
C LEU A 167 0.98 -16.26 -3.12
N ASN A 168 0.72 -15.51 -4.20
CA ASN A 168 0.91 -14.07 -4.23
C ASN A 168 -0.16 -13.39 -3.35
N PRO A 169 0.23 -12.74 -2.23
CA PRO A 169 -0.74 -12.11 -1.33
C PRO A 169 -1.61 -11.05 -2.03
N ALA A 170 -1.06 -10.29 -2.98
CA ALA A 170 -1.82 -9.28 -3.72
C ALA A 170 -2.89 -9.92 -4.61
N ARG A 171 -2.56 -11.03 -5.28
CA ARG A 171 -3.51 -11.74 -6.14
C ARG A 171 -4.66 -12.33 -5.33
N GLN A 172 -4.36 -12.95 -4.18
CA GLN A 172 -5.38 -13.51 -3.30
C GLN A 172 -6.35 -12.42 -2.81
N ARG A 173 -5.83 -11.25 -2.40
CA ARG A 173 -6.67 -10.11 -2.01
C ARG A 173 -7.53 -9.60 -3.17
N GLN A 174 -6.96 -9.50 -4.37
CA GLN A 174 -7.70 -9.06 -5.56
C GLN A 174 -8.84 -10.03 -5.93
N GLU A 175 -8.60 -11.34 -5.90
CA GLU A 175 -9.63 -12.35 -6.18
C GLU A 175 -10.76 -12.28 -5.16
N MET A 176 -10.45 -12.18 -3.86
CA MET A 176 -11.43 -12.00 -2.79
C MET A 176 -12.25 -10.72 -2.96
N THR A 177 -11.58 -9.61 -3.27
CA THR A 177 -12.22 -8.30 -3.51
C THR A 177 -13.16 -8.36 -4.71
N THR A 178 -12.75 -9.04 -5.79
CA THR A 178 -13.57 -9.23 -7.00
C THR A 178 -14.83 -10.05 -6.69
N GLN A 179 -14.69 -11.14 -5.95
CA GLN A 179 -15.82 -11.99 -5.57
C GLN A 179 -16.81 -11.25 -4.67
N ALA A 180 -16.32 -10.53 -3.66
CA ALA A 180 -17.14 -9.71 -2.78
C ALA A 180 -17.89 -8.60 -3.55
N THR A 181 -17.19 -7.91 -4.46
CA THR A 181 -17.79 -6.88 -5.32
C THR A 181 -18.92 -7.45 -6.18
N ALA A 182 -18.72 -8.62 -6.79
CA ALA A 182 -19.73 -9.25 -7.63
C ALA A 182 -21.01 -9.58 -6.83
N GLN A 183 -20.87 -10.22 -5.67
CA GLN A 183 -22.02 -10.63 -4.86
C GLN A 183 -22.80 -9.44 -4.29
N VAL A 184 -22.10 -8.45 -3.72
CA VAL A 184 -22.76 -7.25 -3.19
C VAL A 184 -23.35 -6.41 -4.31
N GLY A 185 -22.67 -6.36 -5.47
CA GLY A 185 -23.13 -5.64 -6.65
C GLY A 185 -24.42 -6.20 -7.26
N GLU A 186 -24.57 -7.52 -7.30
CA GLU A 186 -25.81 -8.16 -7.74
C GLU A 186 -27.01 -7.79 -6.85
N VAL A 187 -26.80 -7.74 -5.54
CA VAL A 187 -27.81 -7.31 -4.55
C VAL A 187 -28.18 -5.85 -4.78
N ALA A 188 -27.18 -4.98 -4.98
CA ALA A 188 -27.38 -3.56 -5.27
C ALA A 188 -28.26 -3.35 -6.51
N GLN A 189 -27.95 -4.05 -7.60
CA GLN A 189 -28.73 -3.99 -8.83
C GLN A 189 -30.14 -4.57 -8.66
N SER A 190 -30.30 -5.64 -7.87
CA SER A 190 -31.61 -6.22 -7.55
C SER A 190 -32.51 -5.20 -6.86
N MET A 191 -32.00 -4.52 -5.85
CA MET A 191 -32.72 -3.48 -5.10
C MET A 191 -33.14 -2.31 -6.00
N VAL A 192 -32.24 -1.83 -6.86
CA VAL A 192 -32.55 -0.76 -7.82
C VAL A 192 -33.60 -1.20 -8.83
N ARG A 193 -33.52 -2.43 -9.35
CA ARG A 193 -34.55 -2.99 -10.27
C ARG A 193 -35.94 -3.09 -9.63
N ARG A 194 -36.00 -3.28 -8.32
CA ARG A 194 -37.25 -3.27 -7.53
C ARG A 194 -37.79 -1.87 -7.26
N GLY A 195 -37.09 -0.82 -7.68
CA GLY A 195 -37.53 0.58 -7.55
C GLY A 195 -37.03 1.30 -6.29
N LEU A 196 -36.07 0.71 -5.55
CA LEU A 196 -35.47 1.39 -4.40
C LEU A 196 -34.51 2.50 -4.86
N GLY A 197 -34.44 3.58 -4.08
CA GLY A 197 -33.60 4.74 -4.41
C GLY A 197 -32.11 4.39 -4.35
N GLN A 198 -31.34 4.80 -5.37
CA GLN A 198 -29.91 4.47 -5.48
C GLN A 198 -29.11 4.90 -4.23
N LEU A 199 -29.35 6.12 -3.72
CA LEU A 199 -28.65 6.63 -2.54
C LEU A 199 -28.98 5.82 -1.29
N GLU A 200 -30.25 5.47 -1.10
CA GLU A 200 -30.72 4.66 0.02
C GLU A 200 -30.09 3.25 0.00
N VAL A 201 -30.07 2.61 -1.16
CA VAL A 201 -29.40 1.31 -1.37
C VAL A 201 -27.91 1.42 -1.07
N SER A 202 -27.27 2.51 -1.50
CA SER A 202 -25.82 2.72 -1.30
C SER A 202 -25.47 2.81 0.18
N HIS A 203 -26.18 3.62 0.96
CA HIS A 203 -25.92 3.78 2.40
C HIS A 203 -26.19 2.47 3.16
N PHE A 204 -27.25 1.76 2.80
CA PHE A 204 -27.57 0.47 3.39
C PHE A 204 -26.47 -0.58 3.12
N LEU A 205 -26.01 -0.70 1.88
CA LEU A 205 -24.92 -1.63 1.53
C LEU A 205 -23.60 -1.22 2.16
N MET A 206 -23.32 0.07 2.33
CA MET A 206 -22.12 0.56 3.00
C MET A 206 -22.05 0.08 4.46
N ARG A 207 -23.18 0.14 5.20
CA ARG A 207 -23.29 -0.39 6.57
C ARG A 207 -23.10 -1.90 6.62
N LEU A 208 -23.71 -2.63 5.69
CA LEU A 208 -23.56 -4.09 5.59
C LEU A 208 -22.11 -4.49 5.32
N VAL A 209 -21.49 -3.88 4.31
CA VAL A 209 -20.09 -4.14 3.96
C VAL A 209 -19.16 -3.81 5.14
N PHE A 210 -19.36 -2.65 5.78
CA PHE A 210 -18.58 -2.30 6.96
C PHE A 210 -18.76 -3.33 8.09
N ALA A 211 -19.98 -3.78 8.35
CA ALA A 211 -20.23 -4.79 9.37
C ALA A 211 -19.59 -6.15 9.02
N MET A 212 -19.56 -6.56 7.74
CA MET A 212 -18.81 -7.76 7.30
C MET A 212 -17.31 -7.61 7.59
N PHE A 213 -16.72 -6.45 7.29
CA PHE A 213 -15.33 -6.17 7.66
C PHE A 213 -15.12 -6.21 9.17
N ALA A 214 -16.02 -5.61 9.95
CA ALA A 214 -15.91 -5.53 11.40
C ALA A 214 -15.96 -6.93 12.06
N GLU A 215 -16.76 -7.86 11.53
CA GLU A 215 -16.75 -9.27 11.98
C GLU A 215 -15.37 -9.91 11.78
N ASP A 216 -14.83 -9.86 10.57
CA ASP A 216 -13.63 -10.63 10.22
C ASP A 216 -12.32 -10.05 10.75
N VAL A 217 -12.30 -8.76 11.10
CA VAL A 217 -11.16 -8.15 11.81
C VAL A 217 -11.29 -8.22 13.34
N GLY A 218 -12.37 -8.83 13.86
CA GLY A 218 -12.59 -9.03 15.29
C GLY A 218 -13.11 -7.81 16.06
N LEU A 219 -13.74 -6.87 15.37
CA LEU A 219 -14.45 -5.74 16.00
C LEU A 219 -15.89 -6.09 16.39
N LEU A 220 -16.48 -7.09 15.74
CA LEU A 220 -17.77 -7.68 16.10
C LEU A 220 -17.54 -9.16 16.46
N ASP A 221 -17.57 -9.45 17.75
CA ASP A 221 -17.41 -10.81 18.26
C ASP A 221 -18.67 -11.65 17.98
N ASP A 222 -18.54 -12.97 17.84
CA ASP A 222 -19.64 -13.92 17.59
C ASP A 222 -20.46 -13.71 16.29
N THR A 223 -19.90 -13.04 15.29
CA THR A 223 -20.47 -12.93 13.93
C THR A 223 -21.97 -12.51 13.89
N PRO A 224 -22.35 -11.38 14.53
CA PRO A 224 -23.75 -10.94 14.66
C PRO A 224 -24.44 -10.65 13.33
N LEU A 225 -23.78 -9.97 12.37
CA LEU A 225 -24.30 -9.75 11.02
C LEU A 225 -24.50 -11.07 10.29
N THR A 226 -23.55 -12.00 10.33
CA THR A 226 -23.71 -13.31 9.68
C THR A 226 -24.91 -14.06 10.25
N ARG A 227 -25.13 -14.00 11.57
CA ARG A 227 -26.34 -14.53 12.23
C ARG A 227 -27.61 -13.84 11.75
N VAL A 228 -27.62 -12.51 11.65
CA VAL A 228 -28.74 -11.71 11.14
C VAL A 228 -29.07 -12.04 9.68
N LEU A 229 -28.08 -12.15 8.81
CA LEU A 229 -28.27 -12.50 7.39
C LEU A 229 -28.80 -13.92 7.23
N LYS A 230 -28.34 -14.86 8.06
CA LYS A 230 -28.90 -16.22 8.10
C LYS A 230 -30.38 -16.19 8.49
N ARG A 231 -30.76 -15.47 9.55
CA ARG A 231 -32.16 -15.29 9.94
C ARG A 231 -32.98 -14.58 8.88
N SER A 232 -32.41 -13.59 8.21
CA SER A 232 -33.06 -12.85 7.12
C SER A 232 -33.32 -13.74 5.90
N ALA A 233 -32.47 -14.73 5.64
CA ALA A 233 -32.71 -15.72 4.58
C ALA A 233 -33.82 -16.72 4.96
N GLU A 234 -34.00 -17.02 6.25
CA GLU A 234 -35.08 -17.87 6.78
C GLU A 234 -36.42 -17.12 6.89
N HIS A 235 -36.37 -15.83 7.25
CA HIS A 235 -37.51 -14.95 7.57
C HIS A 235 -37.33 -13.57 6.92
N PRO A 236 -37.39 -13.46 5.58
CA PRO A 236 -37.12 -12.22 4.84
C PRO A 236 -38.04 -11.06 5.24
N GLU A 237 -39.28 -11.35 5.63
CA GLU A 237 -40.26 -10.36 6.09
C GLU A 237 -39.87 -9.65 7.40
N ARG A 238 -38.90 -10.21 8.14
CA ARG A 238 -38.36 -9.63 9.37
C ARG A 238 -36.95 -9.05 9.20
N SER A 239 -36.37 -9.16 8.01
CA SER A 239 -34.98 -8.79 7.72
C SER A 239 -34.66 -7.34 8.09
N ARG A 240 -35.54 -6.39 7.75
CA ARG A 240 -35.38 -4.98 8.11
C ARG A 240 -35.20 -4.80 9.62
N GLY A 241 -36.10 -5.37 10.43
CA GLY A 241 -36.07 -5.22 11.88
C GLY A 241 -34.80 -5.81 12.50
N TYR A 242 -34.36 -6.98 12.02
CA TYR A 242 -33.11 -7.59 12.51
C TYR A 242 -31.87 -6.73 12.22
N LEU A 243 -31.84 -6.07 11.06
CA LEU A 243 -30.74 -5.20 10.67
C LEU A 243 -30.79 -3.84 11.38
N GLU A 244 -31.98 -3.28 11.58
CA GLU A 244 -32.19 -2.07 12.39
C GLU A 244 -31.72 -2.27 13.82
N GLU A 245 -32.05 -3.39 14.46
CA GLU A 245 -31.56 -3.74 15.80
C GLU A 245 -30.02 -3.79 15.85
N LEU A 246 -29.39 -4.43 14.86
CA LEU A 246 -27.92 -4.52 14.78
C LEU A 246 -27.28 -3.14 14.56
N PHE A 247 -27.79 -2.35 13.62
CA PHE A 247 -27.26 -1.02 13.33
C PHE A 247 -27.45 -0.06 14.50
N GLY A 248 -28.57 -0.15 15.21
CA GLY A 248 -28.80 0.58 16.46
C GLY A 248 -27.79 0.19 17.55
N ALA A 249 -27.51 -1.10 17.73
CA ALA A 249 -26.48 -1.55 18.66
C ALA A 249 -25.07 -1.05 18.26
N MET A 250 -24.74 -1.04 16.97
CA MET A 250 -23.47 -0.49 16.47
C MET A 250 -23.39 1.04 16.66
N GLN A 251 -24.51 1.74 16.65
CA GLN A 251 -24.56 3.19 16.85
C GLN A 251 -24.16 3.62 18.26
N THR A 252 -24.57 2.89 19.30
CA THR A 252 -24.35 3.29 20.71
C THR A 252 -23.46 2.35 21.51
N GLY A 253 -23.16 1.16 20.97
CA GLY A 253 -22.70 0.02 21.75
C GLY A 253 -23.82 -0.59 22.60
N GLY A 254 -23.61 -1.82 23.07
CA GLY A 254 -24.56 -2.54 23.93
C GLY A 254 -24.63 -4.03 23.62
N GLU A 255 -25.67 -4.71 24.13
CA GLU A 255 -25.90 -6.12 23.84
C GLU A 255 -26.79 -6.29 22.60
N PHE A 256 -26.41 -7.20 21.70
CA PHE A 256 -27.23 -7.64 20.57
C PHE A 256 -27.26 -9.18 20.50
N TRP A 257 -28.43 -9.76 20.74
CA TRP A 257 -28.67 -11.21 20.68
C TRP A 257 -27.61 -12.03 21.45
N GLY A 258 -27.32 -11.59 22.68
CA GLY A 258 -26.33 -12.21 23.57
C GLY A 258 -24.86 -11.96 23.20
N ALA A 259 -24.56 -11.09 22.24
CA ALA A 259 -23.20 -10.64 21.94
C ALA A 259 -23.01 -9.17 22.32
N ASP A 260 -21.83 -8.84 22.86
CA ASP A 260 -21.46 -7.46 23.15
C ASP A 260 -21.00 -6.74 21.87
N ILE A 261 -21.71 -5.68 21.53
CA ILE A 261 -21.42 -4.82 20.37
C ILE A 261 -20.68 -3.58 20.84
N ARG A 262 -19.52 -3.35 20.25
CA ARG A 262 -18.72 -2.14 20.47
C ARG A 262 -19.45 -0.91 19.93
N HIS A 263 -19.22 0.24 20.53
CA HIS A 263 -19.75 1.51 20.04
C HIS A 263 -18.93 1.99 18.83
N PHE A 264 -19.56 2.06 17.64
CA PHE A 264 -18.85 2.43 16.40
C PHE A 264 -18.90 3.90 16.02
N ASN A 265 -20.06 4.57 15.96
CA ASN A 265 -20.25 5.74 15.10
C ASN A 265 -19.30 6.96 15.37
N GLY A 266 -18.92 7.83 14.43
CA GLY A 266 -18.48 7.58 13.06
C GLY A 266 -19.13 8.40 11.96
N GLY A 267 -20.40 8.76 12.09
CA GLY A 267 -21.25 9.22 10.98
C GLY A 267 -21.99 8.08 10.25
N LEU A 268 -21.33 6.95 10.00
CA LEU A 268 -21.89 5.83 9.21
C LEU A 268 -23.17 5.21 9.83
N PHE A 269 -23.18 5.06 11.15
CA PHE A 269 -24.31 4.49 11.91
C PHE A 269 -25.17 5.56 12.59
N ASP A 270 -25.16 6.80 12.13
CA ASP A 270 -26.04 7.86 12.67
C ASP A 270 -27.53 7.61 12.36
N SER A 271 -27.81 6.65 11.48
CA SER A 271 -29.13 6.08 11.24
C SER A 271 -29.04 4.55 11.26
N ASP A 272 -30.02 3.94 11.91
CA ASP A 272 -30.29 2.50 11.97
C ASP A 272 -31.07 1.98 10.74
N ARG A 273 -31.50 2.86 9.83
CA ARG A 273 -32.38 2.53 8.70
C ARG A 273 -31.85 1.35 7.89
N ALA A 274 -32.67 0.31 7.78
CA ALA A 274 -32.42 -0.86 6.94
C ALA A 274 -33.48 -1.02 5.84
N LEU A 275 -33.16 -1.85 4.84
CA LEU A 275 -34.04 -2.16 3.71
C LEU A 275 -34.53 -3.60 3.77
N ASP A 276 -35.73 -3.83 3.23
CA ASP A 276 -36.31 -5.16 3.15
C ASP A 276 -35.51 -6.03 2.15
N LEU A 277 -34.98 -7.14 2.65
CA LEU A 277 -34.31 -8.15 1.84
C LEU A 277 -35.31 -9.17 1.31
N THR A 278 -35.17 -9.52 0.03
CA THR A 278 -35.73 -10.77 -0.49
C THR A 278 -34.90 -11.96 -0.02
N VAL A 279 -35.45 -13.17 -0.12
CA VAL A 279 -34.71 -14.42 0.16
C VAL A 279 -33.41 -14.49 -0.66
N ALA A 280 -33.47 -14.15 -1.95
CA ALA A 280 -32.31 -14.22 -2.84
C ALA A 280 -31.23 -13.21 -2.44
N GLU A 281 -31.61 -11.97 -2.10
CA GLU A 281 -30.65 -10.95 -1.64
C GLU A 281 -30.04 -11.32 -0.29
N ALA A 282 -30.84 -11.82 0.66
CA ALA A 282 -30.33 -12.26 1.95
C ALA A 282 -29.36 -13.45 1.81
N GLN A 283 -29.64 -14.41 0.92
CA GLN A 283 -28.73 -15.52 0.62
C GLN A 283 -27.44 -15.04 -0.06
N ALA A 284 -27.52 -14.09 -0.99
CA ALA A 284 -26.35 -13.51 -1.63
C ALA A 284 -25.47 -12.74 -0.64
N LEU A 285 -26.07 -11.91 0.23
CA LEU A 285 -25.37 -11.21 1.30
C LEU A 285 -24.77 -12.19 2.32
N LEU A 286 -25.47 -13.28 2.67
CA LEU A 286 -24.92 -14.33 3.53
C LEU A 286 -23.74 -15.05 2.86
N GLY A 287 -23.79 -15.26 1.54
CA GLY A 287 -22.67 -15.75 0.75
C GLY A 287 -21.46 -14.82 0.83
N ALA A 288 -21.71 -13.52 0.71
CA ALA A 288 -20.69 -12.47 0.82
C ALA A 288 -20.09 -12.40 2.22
N ALA A 289 -20.91 -12.46 3.28
CA ALA A 289 -20.46 -12.44 4.68
C ALA A 289 -19.60 -13.66 5.06
N ARG A 290 -19.60 -14.74 4.28
CA ARG A 290 -18.73 -15.91 4.49
C ARG A 290 -17.35 -15.79 3.84
N LEU A 291 -17.14 -14.77 3.01
CA LEU A 291 -15.81 -14.43 2.50
C LEU A 291 -14.96 -13.89 3.64
N ASN A 292 -13.64 -13.98 3.51
CA ASN A 292 -12.70 -13.40 4.46
C ASN A 292 -12.45 -11.90 4.13
N TRP A 293 -13.24 -11.03 4.73
CA TRP A 293 -13.19 -9.57 4.61
C TRP A 293 -11.92 -8.96 5.21
N SER A 294 -11.17 -9.66 6.08
CA SER A 294 -9.82 -9.22 6.46
C SER A 294 -8.83 -9.20 5.28
N LYS A 295 -9.19 -9.83 4.15
CA LYS A 295 -8.40 -9.89 2.91
C LYS A 295 -9.01 -9.08 1.76
N VAL A 296 -10.17 -8.47 1.95
CA VAL A 296 -10.80 -7.60 0.95
C VAL A 296 -10.15 -6.22 1.02
N GLU A 297 -9.78 -5.68 -0.14
CA GLU A 297 -9.17 -4.36 -0.23
C GLU A 297 -10.24 -3.27 -0.07
N PRO A 298 -9.96 -2.16 0.65
CA PRO A 298 -10.89 -1.03 0.78
C PRO A 298 -11.35 -0.45 -0.57
N ALA A 299 -10.59 -0.68 -1.65
CA ALA A 299 -10.95 -0.34 -3.02
C ALA A 299 -12.29 -0.98 -3.49
N ILE A 300 -12.80 -2.00 -2.80
CA ILE A 300 -14.12 -2.60 -3.07
C ILE A 300 -15.23 -1.57 -3.21
N PHE A 301 -15.19 -0.49 -2.43
CA PHE A 301 -16.21 0.54 -2.48
C PHE A 301 -16.21 1.33 -3.77
N GLY A 302 -15.02 1.67 -4.28
CA GLY A 302 -14.89 2.32 -5.58
C GLY A 302 -15.47 1.45 -6.67
N THR A 303 -15.07 0.17 -6.72
CA THR A 303 -15.55 -0.75 -7.75
C THR A 303 -17.05 -1.08 -7.62
N LEU A 304 -17.54 -1.30 -6.40
CA LEU A 304 -18.94 -1.62 -6.13
C LEU A 304 -19.86 -0.47 -6.54
N PHE A 305 -19.55 0.76 -6.12
CA PHE A 305 -20.45 1.88 -6.33
C PHE A 305 -20.31 2.51 -7.72
N GLU A 306 -19.13 2.45 -8.34
CA GLU A 306 -18.95 2.88 -9.73
C GLU A 306 -19.57 1.89 -10.74
N HIS A 307 -19.49 0.57 -10.50
CA HIS A 307 -19.92 -0.44 -11.48
C HIS A 307 -21.32 -0.99 -11.25
N SER A 308 -21.79 -1.11 -10.00
CA SER A 308 -23.04 -1.82 -9.72
C SER A 308 -24.26 -0.91 -9.61
N LEU A 309 -24.06 0.37 -9.32
CA LEU A 309 -25.17 1.32 -9.12
C LEU A 309 -25.31 2.36 -10.23
N ASP A 310 -24.34 2.48 -11.14
CA ASP A 310 -24.35 3.48 -12.21
C ASP A 310 -24.64 2.84 -13.58
N SER A 311 -25.92 2.83 -13.99
CA SER A 311 -26.37 2.27 -15.27
C SER A 311 -26.26 3.21 -16.48
N GLY A 312 -25.68 4.42 -16.32
CA GLY A 312 -25.59 5.37 -17.43
C GLY A 312 -24.80 6.67 -17.21
N THR A 313 -24.06 6.82 -16.11
CA THR A 313 -23.46 8.11 -15.73
C THR A 313 -21.94 8.12 -15.57
N ARG A 314 -21.25 7.14 -16.20
CA ARG A 314 -19.78 7.06 -16.31
C ARG A 314 -19.09 8.36 -16.75
N GLY A 315 -19.81 9.27 -17.40
CA GLY A 315 -19.29 10.55 -17.88
C GLY A 315 -19.60 11.79 -17.03
N LYS A 316 -20.49 11.72 -16.02
CA LYS A 316 -20.94 12.90 -15.25
C LYS A 316 -20.29 13.04 -13.87
N ARG A 317 -19.88 11.93 -13.23
CA ARG A 317 -19.21 11.96 -11.92
C ARG A 317 -17.70 11.91 -12.19
N GLY A 318 -16.97 12.98 -11.91
CA GLY A 318 -15.52 13.05 -12.09
C GLY A 318 -14.70 12.17 -11.15
N ALA A 319 -15.34 11.25 -10.42
CA ALA A 319 -14.71 10.25 -9.56
C ALA A 319 -14.22 9.09 -10.43
N HIS A 320 -13.02 9.24 -10.98
CA HIS A 320 -12.32 8.12 -11.59
C HIS A 320 -11.43 7.46 -10.55
N TYR A 321 -11.62 6.16 -10.31
CA TYR A 321 -10.68 5.34 -9.56
C TYR A 321 -9.24 5.58 -10.05
N THR A 322 -8.36 5.97 -9.13
CA THR A 322 -6.93 6.12 -9.42
C THR A 322 -6.23 4.78 -9.19
N PRO A 323 -5.55 4.19 -10.20
CA PRO A 323 -4.80 2.96 -10.02
C PRO A 323 -3.80 3.07 -8.86
N VAL A 324 -3.61 1.98 -8.12
CA VAL A 324 -2.68 1.94 -6.98
C VAL A 324 -1.27 2.38 -7.39
N GLN A 325 -0.81 2.00 -8.58
CA GLN A 325 0.51 2.42 -9.06
C GLN A 325 0.63 3.94 -9.20
N ASP A 326 -0.39 4.60 -9.75
CA ASP A 326 -0.38 6.06 -9.90
C ASP A 326 -0.36 6.76 -8.53
N ILE A 327 -1.06 6.18 -7.53
CA ILE A 327 -1.02 6.66 -6.15
C ILE A 327 0.38 6.48 -5.55
N LEU A 328 1.04 5.34 -5.78
CA LEU A 328 2.39 5.08 -5.30
C LEU A 328 3.40 6.03 -5.94
N ASP A 329 3.29 6.28 -7.25
CA ASP A 329 4.16 7.19 -7.99
C ASP A 329 4.12 8.61 -7.41
N VAL A 330 3.00 9.02 -6.79
CA VAL A 330 2.87 10.30 -6.06
C VAL A 330 3.33 10.17 -4.61
N THR A 331 2.73 9.25 -3.85
CA THR A 331 2.87 9.18 -2.39
C THR A 331 4.29 8.80 -1.96
N VAL A 332 4.97 7.94 -2.71
CA VAL A 332 6.34 7.52 -2.40
C VAL A 332 7.30 8.72 -2.41
N PRO A 333 7.48 9.46 -3.52
CA PRO A 333 8.42 10.59 -3.55
C PRO A 333 8.01 11.80 -2.70
N VAL A 334 6.70 12.05 -2.56
CA VAL A 334 6.21 13.22 -1.82
C VAL A 334 6.30 12.99 -0.31
N ILE A 335 5.94 11.80 0.16
CA ILE A 335 5.76 11.49 1.58
C ILE A 335 6.80 10.49 2.08
N LEU A 336 6.86 9.31 1.46
CA LEU A 336 7.64 8.20 2.01
C LEU A 336 9.15 8.47 1.92
N GLU A 337 9.67 8.91 0.78
CA GLU A 337 11.08 9.21 0.57
C GLU A 337 11.67 10.21 1.59
N PRO A 338 11.07 11.40 1.84
CA PRO A 338 11.62 12.32 2.84
C PRO A 338 11.56 11.74 4.25
N LEU A 339 10.49 11.04 4.62
CA LEU A 339 10.38 10.38 5.93
C LEU A 339 11.37 9.21 6.08
N ARG A 340 11.63 8.47 5.00
CA ARG A 340 12.63 7.40 4.94
C ARG A 340 14.04 7.93 5.09
N ALA A 341 14.35 9.07 4.45
CA ALA A 341 15.65 9.73 4.63
C ALA A 341 15.85 10.18 6.08
N GLU A 342 14.83 10.77 6.72
CA GLU A 342 14.87 11.09 8.16
C GLU A 342 15.06 9.82 9.01
N TRP A 343 14.36 8.73 8.67
CA TRP A 343 14.46 7.46 9.37
C TRP A 343 15.85 6.80 9.22
N ASP A 344 16.44 6.83 8.04
CA ASP A 344 17.78 6.29 7.78
C ASP A 344 18.85 7.02 8.60
N GLU A 345 18.75 8.36 8.71
CA GLU A 345 19.62 9.16 9.57
C GLU A 345 19.48 8.77 11.05
N VAL A 346 18.25 8.50 11.52
CA VAL A 346 18.00 8.02 12.90
C VAL A 346 18.58 6.62 13.10
N LYS A 347 18.40 5.69 12.16
CA LYS A 347 18.97 4.34 12.24
C LYS A 347 20.49 4.38 12.33
N ASP A 348 21.14 5.24 11.52
CA ASP A 348 22.59 5.38 11.54
C ASP A 348 23.08 5.98 12.86
N ASN A 349 22.36 6.96 13.41
CA ASN A 349 22.64 7.50 14.74
C ASN A 349 22.50 6.43 15.83
N VAL A 350 21.41 5.65 15.82
CA VAL A 350 21.17 4.54 16.77
C VAL A 350 22.28 3.49 16.66
N ARG A 351 22.66 3.08 15.44
CA ARG A 351 23.78 2.13 15.22
C ARG A 351 25.10 2.66 15.77
N ALA A 352 25.43 3.93 15.53
CA ALA A 352 26.65 4.55 16.03
C ALA A 352 26.70 4.56 17.57
N LEU A 353 25.54 4.72 18.23
CA LEU A 353 25.44 4.73 19.69
C LEU A 353 25.68 3.34 20.31
N LEU A 354 25.44 2.23 19.61
CA LEU A 354 25.49 0.86 20.17
C LEU A 354 26.90 0.27 20.41
N GLY A 355 28.00 0.98 20.09
CA GLY A 355 29.39 0.48 20.22
C GLY A 355 30.16 0.75 21.54
N GLY A 356 29.55 0.79 22.74
CA GLY A 356 30.27 1.14 24.00
C GLY A 356 29.42 1.12 25.28
N LYS A 357 29.77 1.86 26.36
CA LYS A 357 29.17 1.72 27.72
C LYS A 357 27.62 1.66 27.71
N ALA A 358 27.06 0.49 28.04
CA ALA A 358 25.73 0.05 27.63
C ALA A 358 24.54 0.94 28.08
N LYS A 359 24.53 1.46 29.30
CA LYS A 359 23.32 2.08 29.89
C LYS A 359 23.00 3.49 29.38
N ASP A 360 24.00 4.38 29.31
CA ASP A 360 23.85 5.76 28.82
C ASP A 360 23.53 5.80 27.30
N ARG A 361 24.08 4.84 26.55
CA ARG A 361 23.85 4.71 25.10
C ARG A 361 22.45 4.19 24.78
N LEU A 362 21.94 3.21 25.53
CA LEU A 362 20.57 2.74 25.37
C LEU A 362 19.57 3.87 25.62
N GLN A 363 19.82 4.73 26.61
CA GLN A 363 18.97 5.90 26.88
C GLN A 363 19.00 6.89 25.70
N LYS A 364 20.17 7.20 25.15
CA LYS A 364 20.31 8.10 23.99
C LYS A 364 19.67 7.52 22.73
N ALA A 365 19.86 6.24 22.46
CA ALA A 365 19.25 5.55 21.33
C ALA A 365 17.72 5.50 21.46
N THR A 366 17.21 5.16 22.64
CA THR A 366 15.77 5.21 22.96
C THR A 366 15.22 6.61 22.74
N ALA A 367 15.89 7.65 23.22
CA ALA A 367 15.46 9.03 23.06
C ALA A 367 15.43 9.47 21.58
N ALA A 368 16.41 9.06 20.77
CA ALA A 368 16.42 9.34 19.33
C ALA A 368 15.24 8.66 18.61
N LEU A 369 14.92 7.40 18.96
CA LEU A 369 13.75 6.70 18.41
C LEU A 369 12.44 7.37 18.84
N GLN A 370 12.31 7.76 20.12
CA GLN A 370 11.12 8.45 20.61
C GLN A 370 10.91 9.80 19.92
N ALA A 371 11.98 10.56 19.69
CA ALA A 371 11.91 11.83 18.98
C ALA A 371 11.41 11.63 17.53
N PHE A 372 11.89 10.59 16.84
CA PHE A 372 11.40 10.25 15.50
C PHE A 372 9.95 9.72 15.52
N HIS A 373 9.58 8.93 16.53
CA HIS A 373 8.21 8.44 16.70
C HIS A 373 7.22 9.59 16.92
N GLU A 374 7.58 10.57 17.75
CA GLU A 374 6.80 11.81 17.96
C GLU A 374 6.70 12.62 16.66
N ARG A 375 7.82 12.74 15.94
CA ARG A 375 7.87 13.41 14.62
C ARG A 375 6.92 12.75 13.61
N LEU A 376 6.86 11.42 13.59
CA LEU A 376 5.97 10.66 12.70
C LEU A 376 4.49 10.84 13.09
N ALA A 377 4.18 10.88 14.39
CA ALA A 377 2.84 11.17 14.91
C ALA A 377 2.35 12.59 14.55
N GLY A 378 3.28 13.53 14.35
CA GLY A 378 2.99 14.91 13.92
C GLY A 378 2.78 15.10 12.42
N VAL A 379 3.03 14.08 11.58
CA VAL A 379 2.84 14.18 10.12
C VAL A 379 1.37 14.39 9.80
N THR A 380 1.08 15.31 8.87
CA THR A 380 -0.29 15.54 8.37
C THR A 380 -0.29 15.56 6.85
N VAL A 381 -1.30 14.93 6.25
CA VAL A 381 -1.41 14.80 4.79
C VAL A 381 -2.81 15.24 4.34
N LEU A 382 -2.88 16.07 3.31
CA LEU A 382 -4.12 16.53 2.69
C LEU A 382 -4.28 15.95 1.29
N ASP A 383 -5.45 15.38 1.03
CA ASP A 383 -5.98 15.18 -0.32
C ASP A 383 -7.12 16.18 -0.61
N PRO A 384 -6.88 17.24 -1.41
CA PRO A 384 -7.86 18.30 -1.67
C PRO A 384 -8.90 17.92 -2.74
N ALA A 385 -8.91 16.68 -3.22
CA ALA A 385 -9.93 16.14 -4.12
C ALA A 385 -10.04 14.62 -3.87
N CYS A 386 -10.38 14.24 -2.64
CA CYS A 386 -10.08 12.90 -2.14
C CYS A 386 -10.95 11.78 -2.72
N GLY A 387 -12.09 12.09 -3.35
CA GLY A 387 -12.97 11.09 -3.93
C GLY A 387 -13.36 10.04 -2.88
N SER A 388 -13.13 8.76 -3.19
CA SER A 388 -13.36 7.64 -2.27
C SER A 388 -12.28 7.43 -1.19
N GLY A 389 -11.27 8.31 -1.11
CA GLY A 389 -10.24 8.29 -0.07
C GLY A 389 -9.01 7.41 -0.35
N ASN A 390 -8.78 6.95 -1.58
CA ASN A 390 -7.71 5.97 -1.87
C ASN A 390 -6.29 6.48 -1.56
N PHE A 391 -5.97 7.74 -1.87
CA PHE A 391 -4.69 8.35 -1.50
C PHE A 391 -4.49 8.37 0.01
N LEU A 392 -5.55 8.67 0.77
CA LEU A 392 -5.54 8.70 2.23
C LEU A 392 -5.28 7.30 2.78
N VAL A 393 -5.96 6.27 2.26
CA VAL A 393 -5.78 4.87 2.65
C VAL A 393 -4.34 4.39 2.40
N VAL A 394 -3.79 4.63 1.22
CA VAL A 394 -2.41 4.23 0.89
C VAL A 394 -1.40 4.98 1.78
N THR A 395 -1.62 6.27 1.99
CA THR A 395 -0.78 7.09 2.88
C THR A 395 -0.81 6.58 4.31
N LEU A 396 -1.99 6.20 4.83
CA LEU A 396 -2.12 5.60 6.14
C LEU A 396 -1.23 4.36 6.28
N GLY A 397 -1.28 3.48 5.29
CA GLY A 397 -0.44 2.28 5.23
C GLY A 397 1.05 2.62 5.31
N HIS A 398 1.52 3.59 4.52
CA HIS A 398 2.91 4.03 4.56
C HIS A 398 3.36 4.51 5.94
N LEU A 399 2.53 5.31 6.63
CA LEU A 399 2.84 5.83 7.96
C LEU A 399 2.86 4.72 9.01
N LEU A 400 1.89 3.81 8.95
CA LEU A 400 1.78 2.69 9.86
C LEU A 400 2.94 1.68 9.69
N ASP A 401 3.31 1.37 8.45
CA ASP A 401 4.46 0.51 8.16
C ASP A 401 5.77 1.11 8.69
N LEU A 402 5.94 2.43 8.55
CA LEU A 402 7.09 3.14 9.09
C LEU A 402 7.08 3.16 10.63
N GLU A 403 5.92 3.33 11.27
CA GLU A 403 5.78 3.20 12.73
C GLU A 403 6.16 1.78 13.20
N SER A 404 5.71 0.75 12.50
CA SER A 404 6.04 -0.65 12.80
C SER A 404 7.55 -0.89 12.81
N GLU A 405 8.29 -0.31 11.86
CA GLU A 405 9.75 -0.39 11.84
C GLU A 405 10.42 0.30 13.03
N VAL A 406 9.89 1.47 13.45
CA VAL A 406 10.40 2.19 14.62
C VAL A 406 10.21 1.36 15.89
N ILE A 407 9.01 0.81 16.08
CA ILE A 407 8.68 -0.07 17.22
C ILE A 407 9.53 -1.35 17.16
N GLY A 408 9.73 -1.91 15.96
CA GLY A 408 10.58 -3.07 15.72
C GLY A 408 12.02 -2.83 16.15
N LEU A 409 12.64 -1.74 15.71
CA LEU A 409 14.00 -1.39 16.10
C LEU A 409 14.11 -1.07 17.60
N ALA A 410 13.10 -0.40 18.19
CA ALA A 410 13.05 -0.16 19.62
C ALA A 410 13.09 -1.48 20.41
N ARG A 411 12.36 -2.50 19.95
CA ARG A 411 12.38 -3.84 20.55
C ARG A 411 13.73 -4.52 20.38
N GLU A 412 14.35 -4.43 19.21
CA GLU A 412 15.67 -5.02 18.93
C GLU A 412 16.78 -4.46 19.84
N ILE A 413 16.76 -3.15 20.12
CA ILE A 413 17.74 -2.54 21.03
C ILE A 413 17.42 -2.74 22.51
N GLY A 414 16.28 -3.37 22.84
CA GLY A 414 15.84 -3.62 24.22
C GLY A 414 15.23 -2.41 24.92
N ALA A 415 14.64 -1.46 24.16
CA ALA A 415 13.93 -0.33 24.75
C ALA A 415 12.61 -0.80 25.41
N PRO A 416 12.19 -0.20 26.54
CA PRO A 416 10.93 -0.55 27.19
C PRO A 416 9.72 -0.33 26.27
N PHE A 417 8.90 -1.37 26.08
CA PHE A 417 7.69 -1.35 25.24
C PHE A 417 6.75 -0.18 25.57
N VAL A 418 6.58 0.14 26.86
CA VAL A 418 5.68 1.21 27.34
C VAL A 418 6.03 2.61 26.80
N LEU A 419 7.24 2.79 26.25
CA LEU A 419 7.69 4.06 25.68
C LEU A 419 7.29 4.25 24.21
N PHE A 420 6.79 3.20 23.56
CA PHE A 420 6.46 3.18 22.14
C PHE A 420 5.04 2.64 21.89
N PRO A 421 3.98 3.31 22.42
CA PRO A 421 2.60 2.97 22.05
C PRO A 421 2.35 3.36 20.59
N SER A 422 1.40 2.71 19.90
CA SER A 422 0.99 3.19 18.56
C SER A 422 0.43 4.61 18.66
N ARG A 423 0.85 5.47 17.74
CA ARG A 423 0.49 6.89 17.67
C ARG A 423 -0.09 7.29 16.33
N ILE A 424 0.10 6.49 15.28
CA ILE A 424 -0.49 6.79 13.98
C ILE A 424 -1.99 6.58 14.01
N THR A 425 -2.74 7.59 13.57
CA THR A 425 -4.21 7.56 13.56
C THR A 425 -4.76 8.16 12.27
N PRO A 426 -6.01 7.83 11.89
CA PRO A 426 -6.70 8.50 10.79
C PRO A 426 -6.76 10.03 10.88
N GLU A 427 -6.59 10.63 12.07
CA GLU A 427 -6.62 12.09 12.28
C GLU A 427 -5.53 12.84 11.49
N GLN A 428 -4.43 12.15 11.18
CA GLN A 428 -3.33 12.69 10.38
C GLN A 428 -3.71 12.91 8.92
N LEU A 429 -4.78 12.27 8.45
CA LEU A 429 -5.24 12.28 7.08
C LEU A 429 -6.41 13.22 6.91
N ARG A 430 -6.26 14.18 5.99
CA ARG A 430 -7.23 15.23 5.72
C ARG A 430 -7.72 15.11 4.28
N GLY A 431 -9.01 15.29 4.07
CA GLY A 431 -9.63 15.18 2.76
C GLY A 431 -10.54 16.37 2.47
N ILE A 432 -10.69 16.76 1.21
CA ILE A 432 -11.76 17.63 0.74
C ILE A 432 -12.48 16.94 -0.40
N GLU A 433 -13.81 16.86 -0.31
CA GLU A 433 -14.66 16.28 -1.35
C GLU A 433 -15.95 17.09 -1.47
N VAL A 434 -16.39 17.35 -2.70
CA VAL A 434 -17.57 18.17 -3.00
C VAL A 434 -18.83 17.33 -3.18
N GLU A 435 -18.69 16.04 -3.50
CA GLU A 435 -19.81 15.12 -3.68
C GLU A 435 -20.13 14.40 -2.35
N PRO A 436 -21.36 14.53 -1.83
CA PRO A 436 -21.72 14.01 -0.51
C PRO A 436 -21.45 12.51 -0.33
N PHE A 437 -21.74 11.70 -1.34
CA PHE A 437 -21.59 10.25 -1.23
C PHE A 437 -20.12 9.83 -1.23
N ALA A 438 -19.28 10.40 -2.10
CA ALA A 438 -17.84 10.18 -2.11
C ALA A 438 -17.19 10.64 -0.80
N HIS A 439 -17.66 11.75 -0.22
CA HIS A 439 -17.23 12.23 1.09
C HIS A 439 -17.50 11.21 2.22
N GLU A 440 -18.72 10.65 2.27
CA GLU A 440 -19.06 9.56 3.21
C GLU A 440 -18.17 8.34 2.97
N LEU A 441 -17.96 7.99 1.70
CA LEU A 441 -17.17 6.83 1.31
C LEU A 441 -15.70 6.94 1.72
N ALA A 442 -15.09 8.11 1.54
CA ALA A 442 -13.70 8.37 1.95
C ALA A 442 -13.51 8.14 3.44
N SER A 443 -14.49 8.57 4.24
CA SER A 443 -14.46 8.37 5.68
C SER A 443 -14.45 6.88 6.00
N VAL A 444 -15.36 6.11 5.42
CA VAL A 444 -15.43 4.65 5.64
C VAL A 444 -14.19 3.93 5.14
N SER A 445 -13.65 4.27 3.97
CA SER A 445 -12.45 3.62 3.41
C SER A 445 -11.24 3.73 4.34
N VAL A 446 -10.97 4.92 4.88
CA VAL A 446 -9.87 5.14 5.85
C VAL A 446 -10.11 4.33 7.12
N TRP A 447 -11.36 4.26 7.57
CA TRP A 447 -11.75 3.52 8.75
C TRP A 447 -11.78 2.00 8.61
N ILE A 448 -11.82 1.45 7.40
CA ILE A 448 -11.65 0.00 7.20
C ILE A 448 -10.16 -0.34 7.16
N ALA A 449 -9.34 0.51 6.52
CA ALA A 449 -7.91 0.30 6.43
C ALA A 449 -7.21 0.30 7.79
N PHE A 450 -7.59 1.21 8.70
CA PHE A 450 -6.93 1.35 10.00
C PHE A 450 -7.08 0.11 10.91
N PRO A 451 -8.29 -0.45 11.12
CA PRO A 451 -8.47 -1.65 11.92
C PRO A 451 -7.88 -2.91 11.28
N GLN A 452 -7.91 -3.04 9.95
CA GLN A 452 -7.26 -4.15 9.26
C GLN A 452 -5.75 -4.18 9.58
N TRP A 453 -5.10 -3.02 9.65
CA TRP A 453 -3.70 -2.94 10.06
C TRP A 453 -3.51 -3.26 11.54
N LYS A 454 -4.35 -2.71 12.43
CA LYS A 454 -4.26 -2.96 13.88
C LYS A 454 -4.52 -4.42 14.25
N ALA A 455 -5.46 -5.10 13.58
CA ALA A 455 -5.72 -6.52 13.78
C ALA A 455 -4.50 -7.39 13.42
N ALA A 456 -3.65 -6.96 12.48
CA ALA A 456 -2.38 -7.62 12.16
C ALA A 456 -1.26 -7.34 13.18
N HIS A 457 -1.44 -6.36 14.07
CA HIS A 457 -0.45 -5.91 15.06
C HIS A 457 -1.07 -5.85 16.47
N PRO A 458 -1.37 -7.01 17.10
CA PRO A 458 -2.11 -7.09 18.36
C PRO A 458 -1.28 -6.57 19.55
N SER A 459 -1.42 -5.30 19.88
CA SER A 459 -0.90 -4.75 21.15
C SER A 459 -1.65 -3.55 21.74
N ASP A 460 -2.73 -3.08 21.09
CA ASP A 460 -3.42 -1.86 21.51
C ASP A 460 -4.89 -2.10 21.89
N GLU A 461 -5.35 -1.41 22.94
CA GLU A 461 -6.79 -1.24 23.19
C GLU A 461 -7.44 -0.44 22.04
N TRP A 462 -8.64 -0.85 21.63
CA TRP A 462 -9.42 -0.10 20.65
C TRP A 462 -10.00 1.17 21.27
N PRO A 463 -9.96 2.32 20.59
CA PRO A 463 -10.63 3.52 21.06
C PRO A 463 -12.15 3.32 21.04
N THR A 464 -12.85 3.95 21.98
CA THR A 464 -14.31 4.07 21.97
C THR A 464 -14.70 5.53 21.72
N PRO A 465 -15.60 5.86 20.76
CA PRO A 465 -16.11 4.95 19.72
C PRO A 465 -15.01 4.48 18.77
N ILE A 466 -15.26 3.34 18.11
CA ILE A 466 -14.32 2.68 17.17
C ILE A 466 -14.08 3.56 15.94
N LEU A 467 -15.14 4.17 15.40
CA LEU A 467 -15.08 5.18 14.35
C LEU A 467 -15.25 6.55 15.02
N ARG A 468 -14.38 7.49 14.70
CA ARG A 468 -14.49 8.86 15.22
C ARG A 468 -14.64 9.83 14.06
N ASN A 469 -15.65 10.69 14.12
CA ASN A 469 -15.76 11.76 13.14
C ASN A 469 -14.91 12.94 13.61
N TYR A 470 -13.68 13.02 13.10
CA TYR A 470 -12.75 14.10 13.43
C TYR A 470 -12.95 15.37 12.59
N GLY A 471 -13.87 15.34 11.61
CA GLY A 471 -14.00 16.40 10.60
C GLY A 471 -12.74 16.55 9.73
N SER A 472 -11.91 15.51 9.66
CA SER A 472 -10.66 15.55 8.89
C SER A 472 -10.91 15.47 7.39
N ILE A 473 -11.99 14.81 6.97
CA ILE A 473 -12.53 14.88 5.62
C ILE A 473 -13.65 15.93 5.63
N GLN A 474 -13.57 16.92 4.76
CA GLN A 474 -14.49 18.06 4.71
C GLN A 474 -15.35 17.99 3.44
N HIS A 475 -16.67 18.12 3.62
CA HIS A 475 -17.61 18.21 2.51
C HIS A 475 -17.71 19.66 2.04
N MET A 476 -16.91 20.04 1.05
CA MET A 476 -16.84 21.40 0.51
C MET A 476 -16.16 21.42 -0.86
N ASP A 477 -16.29 22.55 -1.59
CA ASP A 477 -15.48 22.81 -2.78
C ASP A 477 -14.06 23.21 -2.36
N ALA A 478 -13.05 22.59 -2.97
CA ALA A 478 -11.64 22.83 -2.65
C ALA A 478 -11.06 24.10 -3.29
N VAL A 479 -11.67 24.63 -4.34
CA VAL A 479 -11.11 25.75 -5.13
C VAL A 479 -12.01 26.97 -5.15
N PHE A 480 -13.33 26.82 -5.03
CA PHE A 480 -14.23 27.95 -5.07
C PHE A 480 -15.51 27.76 -4.27
N ASP A 481 -15.70 28.60 -3.25
CA ASP A 481 -16.95 28.70 -2.54
C ASP A 481 -17.89 29.68 -3.26
N ALA A 482 -18.87 29.13 -3.98
CA ALA A 482 -19.87 29.91 -4.71
C ALA A 482 -20.79 30.74 -3.79
N ALA A 483 -20.95 30.37 -2.52
CA ALA A 483 -21.79 31.12 -1.58
C ALA A 483 -21.11 32.42 -1.12
N THR A 484 -19.79 32.39 -0.94
CA THR A 484 -19.02 33.58 -0.51
C THR A 484 -18.32 34.29 -1.67
N GLY A 485 -18.21 33.65 -2.84
CA GLY A 485 -17.48 34.14 -3.99
C GLY A 485 -15.97 34.16 -3.79
N LYS A 486 -15.45 33.33 -2.87
CA LYS A 486 -14.05 33.35 -2.44
C LYS A 486 -13.38 32.00 -2.61
N GLU A 487 -12.05 32.05 -2.61
CA GLU A 487 -11.20 30.87 -2.49
C GLU A 487 -11.34 30.28 -1.07
N PRO A 488 -11.69 28.99 -0.91
CA PRO A 488 -11.80 28.36 0.39
C PRO A 488 -10.42 28.12 1.04
N GLU A 489 -10.38 28.10 2.36
CA GLU A 489 -9.16 27.79 3.13
C GLU A 489 -8.94 26.27 3.21
N TRP A 490 -7.74 25.81 2.83
CA TRP A 490 -7.37 24.40 3.01
C TRP A 490 -6.89 24.15 4.44
N PRO A 491 -7.22 22.98 5.03
CA PRO A 491 -6.68 22.61 6.33
C PRO A 491 -5.16 22.44 6.20
N ARG A 492 -4.41 22.91 7.21
CA ARG A 492 -2.95 22.84 7.19
C ARG A 492 -2.47 21.39 7.05
N ALA A 493 -1.53 21.11 6.16
CA ALA A 493 -0.94 19.77 6.06
C ALA A 493 0.53 19.86 5.64
N GLU A 494 1.36 19.00 6.25
CA GLU A 494 2.78 18.90 5.88
C GLU A 494 2.94 18.44 4.43
N PHE A 495 2.11 17.50 3.97
CA PHE A 495 2.13 16.98 2.61
C PHE A 495 0.77 17.14 1.92
N ILE A 496 0.79 17.41 0.62
CA ILE A 496 -0.41 17.44 -0.22
C ILE A 496 -0.27 16.38 -1.31
N VAL A 497 -1.24 15.49 -1.46
CA VAL A 497 -1.27 14.47 -2.51
C VAL A 497 -2.67 14.34 -3.08
N GLY A 498 -2.83 13.93 -4.34
CA GLY A 498 -4.18 13.63 -4.85
C GLY A 498 -4.29 13.59 -6.35
N ASN A 499 -5.51 13.37 -6.81
CA ASN A 499 -5.89 13.34 -8.22
C ASN A 499 -7.07 14.28 -8.49
N PRO A 500 -6.83 15.59 -8.68
CA PRO A 500 -7.90 16.54 -8.91
C PRO A 500 -8.60 16.34 -10.27
N PRO A 501 -9.84 16.83 -10.44
CA PRO A 501 -10.64 16.56 -11.63
C PRO A 501 -10.07 17.23 -12.91
N PHE A 502 -10.13 16.48 -14.02
CA PHE A 502 -9.63 16.92 -15.33
C PHE A 502 -10.74 17.49 -16.20
N LEU A 503 -10.81 18.82 -16.31
CA LEU A 503 -11.82 19.49 -17.14
C LEU A 503 -11.16 20.62 -17.93
N GLY A 504 -10.93 20.35 -19.22
CA GLY A 504 -10.51 21.40 -20.16
C GLY A 504 -11.55 22.52 -20.25
N ASN A 505 -11.08 23.72 -20.53
CA ASN A 505 -11.83 24.99 -20.49
C ASN A 505 -13.28 24.92 -21.03
N THR A 506 -13.49 24.39 -22.23
CA THR A 506 -14.82 24.31 -22.86
C THR A 506 -15.77 23.40 -22.08
N ARG A 507 -15.27 22.26 -21.57
CA ARG A 507 -16.05 21.32 -20.78
C ARG A 507 -16.33 21.86 -19.37
N MET A 508 -15.42 22.67 -18.82
CA MET A 508 -15.60 23.32 -17.52
C MET A 508 -16.87 24.17 -17.50
N ARG A 509 -17.03 25.10 -18.46
CA ARG A 509 -18.26 25.90 -18.60
C ARG A 509 -19.51 25.04 -18.80
N GLN A 510 -19.44 24.03 -19.67
CA GLN A 510 -20.58 23.15 -19.95
C GLN A 510 -21.05 22.34 -18.74
N ARG A 511 -20.13 21.91 -17.87
CA ARG A 511 -20.46 21.04 -16.72
C ARG A 511 -20.74 21.80 -15.44
N LEU A 512 -19.93 22.83 -15.14
CA LEU A 512 -20.02 23.60 -13.89
C LEU A 512 -20.92 24.83 -14.01
N GLY A 513 -21.27 25.21 -15.24
CA GLY A 513 -22.08 26.40 -15.53
C GLY A 513 -21.25 27.69 -15.60
N ASP A 514 -21.83 28.71 -16.23
CA ASP A 514 -21.16 29.98 -16.46
C ASP A 514 -20.92 30.76 -15.16
N ALA A 515 -21.91 30.82 -14.27
CA ALA A 515 -21.81 31.55 -13.00
C ALA A 515 -20.65 31.05 -12.12
N TYR A 516 -20.54 29.73 -11.95
CA TYR A 516 -19.43 29.12 -11.20
C TYR A 516 -18.09 29.41 -11.87
N THR A 517 -18.01 29.19 -13.19
CA THR A 517 -16.78 29.36 -13.96
C THR A 517 -16.27 30.81 -13.93
N GLU A 518 -17.17 31.79 -14.00
CA GLU A 518 -16.82 33.21 -13.94
C GLU A 518 -16.40 33.63 -12.55
N GLY A 519 -17.10 33.17 -11.51
CA GLY A 519 -16.71 33.39 -10.12
C GLY A 519 -15.32 32.80 -9.80
N LEU A 520 -15.07 31.55 -10.20
CA LEU A 520 -13.78 30.89 -10.06
C LEU A 520 -12.67 31.70 -10.74
N ARG A 521 -12.86 32.13 -11.99
CA ARG A 521 -11.84 32.93 -12.70
C ARG A 521 -11.58 34.28 -12.04
N ALA A 522 -12.62 34.93 -11.53
CA ALA A 522 -12.46 36.18 -10.80
C ALA A 522 -11.68 35.98 -9.50
N ALA A 523 -11.95 34.91 -8.75
CA ALA A 523 -11.22 34.59 -7.53
C ALA A 523 -9.71 34.33 -7.76
N TYR A 524 -9.33 33.86 -8.95
CA TYR A 524 -7.95 33.54 -9.33
C TYR A 524 -7.35 34.50 -10.36
N GLU A 525 -7.93 35.69 -10.53
CA GLU A 525 -7.45 36.69 -11.47
C GLU A 525 -5.96 37.00 -11.26
N GLY A 526 -5.21 37.07 -12.36
CA GLY A 526 -3.75 37.28 -12.34
C GLY A 526 -2.91 36.06 -11.92
N ARG A 527 -3.52 34.99 -11.42
CA ARG A 527 -2.82 33.74 -11.02
C ARG A 527 -3.07 32.58 -11.99
N VAL A 528 -4.34 32.36 -12.35
CA VAL A 528 -4.73 31.27 -13.27
C VAL A 528 -5.42 31.87 -14.50
N PRO A 529 -4.86 31.71 -15.71
CA PRO A 529 -5.49 32.24 -16.92
C PRO A 529 -6.83 31.54 -17.21
N GLY A 530 -7.80 32.28 -17.74
CA GLY A 530 -9.17 31.76 -17.93
C GLY A 530 -9.32 30.55 -18.85
N PHE A 531 -8.33 30.25 -19.71
CA PHE A 531 -8.31 29.09 -20.60
C PHE A 531 -7.54 27.88 -20.03
N ALA A 532 -7.04 27.97 -18.79
CA ALA A 532 -6.38 26.87 -18.12
C ALA A 532 -7.36 25.71 -17.87
N ASP A 533 -6.81 24.50 -17.77
CA ASP A 533 -7.54 23.32 -17.32
C ASP A 533 -7.95 23.50 -15.85
N PHE A 534 -9.11 22.95 -15.48
CA PHE A 534 -9.64 23.04 -14.12
C PHE A 534 -8.69 22.46 -13.07
N VAL A 535 -7.87 21.48 -13.43
CA VAL A 535 -6.85 20.95 -12.51
C VAL A 535 -5.85 22.02 -12.04
N MET A 536 -5.58 23.06 -12.85
CA MET A 536 -4.57 24.08 -12.56
C MET A 536 -4.91 24.95 -11.33
N TYR A 537 -6.17 25.02 -10.91
CA TYR A 537 -6.58 25.75 -9.70
C TYR A 537 -6.08 25.05 -8.42
N TRP A 538 -6.06 23.71 -8.39
CA TRP A 538 -5.44 22.94 -7.31
C TRP A 538 -3.92 23.11 -7.28
N PHE A 539 -3.29 23.17 -8.45
CA PHE A 539 -1.85 23.37 -8.56
C PHE A 539 -1.44 24.75 -8.02
N GLU A 540 -2.16 25.81 -8.38
CA GLU A 540 -1.89 27.16 -7.82
C GLU A 540 -2.14 27.20 -6.31
N LYS A 541 -3.18 26.54 -5.78
CA LYS A 541 -3.40 26.46 -4.33
C LYS A 541 -2.28 25.69 -3.62
N ALA A 542 -1.89 24.52 -4.11
CA ALA A 542 -0.80 23.73 -3.52
C ALA A 542 0.53 24.52 -3.51
N ARG A 543 0.81 25.27 -4.58
CA ARG A 543 1.96 26.20 -4.64
C ARG A 543 1.89 27.26 -3.55
N ALA A 544 0.73 27.90 -3.39
CA ALA A 544 0.53 28.95 -2.39
C ALA A 544 0.72 28.41 -0.96
N GLU A 545 0.29 27.18 -0.67
CA GLU A 545 0.52 26.53 0.62
C GLU A 545 2.01 26.21 0.87
N ILE A 546 2.76 25.83 -0.19
CA ILE A 546 4.22 25.65 -0.11
C ILE A 546 4.92 27.00 0.13
N GLU A 547 4.57 28.03 -0.64
CA GLU A 547 5.14 29.38 -0.52
C GLU A 547 4.87 29.98 0.87
N ALA A 548 3.69 29.72 1.43
CA ALA A 548 3.32 30.14 2.79
C ALA A 548 4.03 29.32 3.90
N GLY A 549 4.83 28.30 3.56
CA GLY A 549 5.49 27.42 4.53
C GLY A 549 4.52 26.52 5.31
N ARG A 550 3.28 26.39 4.83
CA ARG A 550 2.25 25.53 5.44
C ARG A 550 2.39 24.07 5.00
N THR A 551 2.95 23.85 3.81
CA THR A 551 3.19 22.55 3.21
C THR A 551 4.66 22.41 2.81
N ARG A 552 5.23 21.24 3.07
CA ARG A 552 6.62 20.89 2.74
C ARG A 552 6.75 20.39 1.30
N ARG A 553 5.87 19.48 0.87
CA ARG A 553 5.85 18.95 -0.49
C ARG A 553 4.42 18.68 -0.96
N ALA A 554 4.20 18.84 -2.26
CA ALA A 554 2.92 18.49 -2.89
C ALA A 554 3.16 17.58 -4.10
N GLY A 555 2.24 16.66 -4.39
CA GLY A 555 2.23 15.92 -5.64
C GLY A 555 0.82 15.67 -6.14
N LEU A 556 0.54 16.09 -7.37
CA LEU A 556 -0.80 15.99 -7.96
C LEU A 556 -0.72 15.30 -9.31
N ILE A 557 -1.72 14.45 -9.60
CA ILE A 557 -1.90 13.88 -10.93
C ILE A 557 -2.55 14.93 -11.84
N ALA A 558 -2.11 14.98 -13.09
CA ALA A 558 -2.71 15.81 -14.12
C ALA A 558 -2.74 15.14 -15.49
N THR A 559 -3.55 15.70 -16.40
CA THR A 559 -3.58 15.28 -17.80
C THR A 559 -2.33 15.69 -18.56
N ASN A 560 -1.95 14.94 -19.59
CA ASN A 560 -0.87 15.35 -20.51
C ASN A 560 -1.11 16.73 -21.18
N SER A 561 -2.35 17.22 -21.22
CA SER A 561 -2.72 18.47 -21.89
C SER A 561 -2.27 19.74 -21.15
N ILE A 562 -1.87 19.62 -19.88
CA ILE A 562 -1.36 20.76 -19.09
C ILE A 562 -0.01 21.28 -19.60
N ARG A 563 0.67 20.54 -20.48
CA ARG A 563 2.03 20.86 -20.96
C ARG A 563 2.12 22.05 -21.91
N GLY A 564 1.00 22.68 -22.28
CA GLY A 564 1.00 23.78 -23.23
C GLY A 564 -0.16 24.77 -23.06
N GLY A 565 -0.14 25.83 -23.87
CA GLY A 565 -1.16 26.87 -23.89
C GLY A 565 -1.23 27.67 -22.58
N ALA A 566 -2.44 27.98 -22.14
CA ALA A 566 -2.70 28.77 -20.94
C ALA A 566 -2.17 28.11 -19.64
N ASN A 567 -2.06 26.78 -19.62
CA ASN A 567 -1.53 26.03 -18.48
C ASN A 567 -0.05 26.32 -18.23
N ALA A 568 0.72 26.64 -19.27
CA ALA A 568 2.16 26.92 -19.16
C ALA A 568 2.45 28.13 -18.26
N VAL A 569 1.53 29.10 -18.20
CA VAL A 569 1.67 30.28 -17.32
C VAL A 569 1.64 29.86 -15.85
N VAL A 570 0.72 28.95 -15.49
CA VAL A 570 0.63 28.43 -14.11
C VAL A 570 1.86 27.57 -13.82
N LEU A 571 2.27 26.70 -14.76
CA LEU A 571 3.49 25.89 -14.61
C LEU A 571 4.76 26.75 -14.43
N GLN A 572 4.85 27.90 -15.11
CA GLN A 572 5.97 28.82 -14.93
C GLN A 572 5.98 29.41 -13.52
N ARG A 573 4.83 29.88 -13.02
CA ARG A 573 4.71 30.38 -11.64
C ARG A 573 5.13 29.33 -10.61
N LEU A 574 4.79 28.07 -10.85
CA LEU A 574 5.20 26.95 -10.00
C LEU A 574 6.71 26.80 -9.92
N GLN A 575 7.41 26.97 -11.05
CA GLN A 575 8.88 26.94 -11.11
C GLN A 575 9.52 28.18 -10.47
N ASP A 576 8.86 29.34 -10.56
CA ASP A 576 9.38 30.58 -10.00
C ASP A 576 9.39 30.57 -8.46
N THR A 577 8.46 29.84 -7.84
CA THR A 577 8.31 29.77 -6.37
C THR A 577 8.63 28.41 -5.74
N GLY A 578 9.04 27.39 -6.52
CA GLY A 578 9.35 26.06 -6.00
C GLY A 578 10.11 25.15 -6.99
N GLU A 579 10.70 24.06 -6.47
CA GLU A 579 11.35 23.03 -7.31
C GLU A 579 10.28 22.07 -7.88
N CYS A 580 10.12 22.02 -9.20
CA CYS A 580 9.16 21.16 -9.88
C CYS A 580 9.85 19.92 -10.45
N HIS A 581 9.37 18.72 -10.09
CA HIS A 581 9.86 17.44 -10.62
C HIS A 581 8.78 16.73 -11.45
N THR A 582 9.15 16.15 -12.58
CA THR A 582 8.27 15.30 -13.41
C THR A 582 8.89 13.91 -13.55
N PRO A 583 8.24 12.83 -13.09
CA PRO A 583 8.67 11.47 -13.39
C PRO A 583 8.46 11.18 -14.88
N CYS A 584 9.43 10.53 -15.50
CA CYS A 584 9.30 10.06 -16.88
C CYS A 584 8.44 8.77 -16.87
N PRO A 585 7.36 8.68 -17.65
CA PRO A 585 6.49 7.49 -17.62
C PRO A 585 7.25 6.24 -18.06
N HIS A 586 6.98 5.12 -17.39
CA HIS A 586 7.53 3.81 -17.70
C HIS A 586 7.26 3.42 -19.16
N ALA A 587 8.31 3.37 -19.98
CA ALA A 587 8.24 2.81 -21.31
C ALA A 587 8.12 1.28 -21.23
N THR A 588 6.90 0.76 -21.27
CA THR A 588 6.63 -0.62 -21.66
C THR A 588 6.42 -0.67 -23.16
N ALA A 589 7.48 -0.95 -23.92
CA ALA A 589 7.39 -1.50 -25.26
C ALA A 589 8.60 -2.43 -25.49
N PRO A 590 8.38 -3.74 -25.76
CA PRO A 590 9.42 -4.57 -26.33
C PRO A 590 9.50 -4.24 -27.83
N ASP A 591 10.66 -3.76 -28.28
CA ASP A 591 11.30 -4.14 -29.54
C ASP A 591 12.33 -3.09 -29.96
N GLY A 592 13.50 -3.57 -30.34
CA GLY A 592 14.71 -2.79 -30.48
C GLY A 592 14.72 -1.81 -31.66
N CYS A 593 15.29 -0.64 -31.42
CA CYS A 593 15.92 0.19 -32.44
C CYS A 593 16.98 1.09 -31.80
N GLY A 594 18.24 0.87 -32.18
CA GLY A 594 19.36 1.84 -32.28
C GLY A 594 19.59 2.87 -31.18
N ALA A 595 20.70 2.72 -30.46
CA ALA A 595 21.31 3.79 -29.68
C ALA A 595 21.66 4.99 -30.59
N GLY A 596 21.06 6.16 -30.31
CA GLY A 596 21.39 7.47 -30.88
C GLY A 596 21.58 8.52 -29.78
N PRO A 597 22.39 9.57 -30.00
CA PRO A 597 22.98 10.38 -28.92
C PRO A 597 21.97 11.32 -28.25
N ALA A 598 22.03 11.38 -26.92
CA ALA A 598 21.56 12.43 -26.00
C ALA A 598 20.54 13.44 -26.59
N ALA A 599 19.25 13.16 -26.41
CA ALA A 599 18.20 14.17 -26.58
C ALA A 599 18.39 15.28 -25.55
N ARG A 600 18.77 16.47 -26.04
CA ARG A 600 18.78 17.73 -25.29
C ARG A 600 17.35 18.05 -24.85
N SER A 601 17.19 18.61 -23.66
CA SER A 601 15.92 19.08 -23.09
C SER A 601 15.19 20.03 -24.05
N GLU A 602 14.02 19.65 -24.56
CA GLU A 602 13.11 20.54 -25.31
C GLU A 602 12.34 21.54 -24.41
N TRP A 603 12.80 21.78 -23.18
CA TRP A 603 12.23 22.75 -22.24
C TRP A 603 13.11 24.00 -22.17
N ALA A 604 13.13 24.81 -23.25
CA ALA A 604 13.74 26.13 -23.20
C ALA A 604 13.09 27.08 -24.22
N ALA A 605 12.19 27.95 -23.76
CA ALA A 605 11.96 29.24 -24.40
C ALA A 605 13.10 30.22 -23.99
N PRO A 606 13.46 31.21 -24.80
CA PRO A 606 14.68 32.01 -24.62
C PRO A 606 14.64 32.81 -23.31
N ARG A 607 15.67 32.64 -22.47
CA ARG A 607 15.81 33.28 -21.17
C ARG A 607 16.26 34.74 -21.30
N PRO A 608 15.75 35.69 -20.48
CA PRO A 608 16.40 36.99 -20.30
C PRO A 608 17.75 36.81 -19.58
N ALA A 609 18.77 37.55 -20.00
CA ALA A 609 20.11 37.48 -19.42
C ALA A 609 20.10 38.00 -17.96
N GLY A 610 20.47 37.17 -16.98
CA GLY A 610 20.78 37.68 -15.63
C GLY A 610 20.71 36.71 -14.45
N VAL A 611 20.01 35.57 -14.52
CA VAL A 611 19.82 34.68 -13.36
C VAL A 611 20.55 33.35 -13.57
N ARG A 612 21.56 33.06 -12.72
CA ARG A 612 22.22 31.76 -12.64
C ARG A 612 21.54 30.91 -11.56
N THR A 613 20.62 30.04 -11.95
CA THR A 613 20.20 28.87 -11.15
C THR A 613 20.72 27.61 -11.83
N ALA A 614 21.48 26.81 -11.09
CA ALA A 614 22.03 25.56 -11.56
C ALA A 614 20.93 24.49 -11.59
N CYS A 615 20.50 24.08 -12.79
CA CYS A 615 19.77 22.82 -12.94
C CYS A 615 20.75 21.68 -12.64
N CYS A 616 20.70 21.11 -11.45
CA CYS A 616 21.32 19.83 -11.17
C CYS A 616 20.51 18.73 -11.88
N HIS A 617 20.98 18.30 -13.06
CA HIS A 617 20.65 16.98 -13.59
C HIS A 617 21.23 15.94 -12.63
N ALA A 618 20.42 15.44 -11.71
CA ALA A 618 20.73 14.21 -10.98
C ALA A 618 20.20 13.04 -11.81
N ASP A 619 21.12 12.37 -12.53
CA ASP A 619 20.87 11.07 -13.14
C ASP A 619 20.66 10.03 -12.02
N TRP A 620 19.40 9.78 -11.68
CA TRP A 620 19.00 9.09 -10.44
C TRP A 620 19.14 7.56 -10.48
N ARG A 621 19.56 6.97 -11.61
CA ARG A 621 19.77 5.51 -11.72
C ARG A 621 21.14 5.00 -11.26
N ALA A 622 22.00 5.85 -10.69
CA ALA A 622 23.39 5.49 -10.40
C ALA A 622 23.77 5.28 -8.91
N ARG A 623 22.81 5.10 -7.99
CA ARG A 623 23.12 4.90 -6.54
C ARG A 623 22.81 3.52 -5.95
N TYR A 624 22.91 2.47 -6.77
CA TYR A 624 23.21 1.11 -6.30
C TYR A 624 24.27 0.48 -7.22
N ARG A 625 25.55 0.70 -6.91
CA ARG A 625 26.67 -0.10 -7.42
C ARG A 625 27.42 -0.70 -6.23
N PRO A 626 27.63 -2.03 -6.16
CA PRO A 626 28.68 -2.62 -5.34
C PRO A 626 30.07 -2.34 -5.97
N PRO A 627 31.16 -2.50 -5.20
CA PRO A 627 32.48 -1.95 -5.55
C PRO A 627 33.12 -2.70 -6.72
N MET A 628 33.53 -1.96 -7.75
CA MET A 628 34.47 -2.48 -8.75
C MET A 628 35.90 -2.37 -8.22
N VAL A 629 36.58 -3.52 -8.23
CA VAL A 629 38.01 -3.69 -7.98
C VAL A 629 38.83 -3.05 -9.11
N SER A 630 39.90 -2.37 -8.70
CA SER A 630 40.87 -1.65 -9.52
C SER A 630 41.63 -2.50 -10.54
N ARG A 631 41.85 -1.97 -11.74
CA ARG A 631 43.15 -2.03 -12.44
C ARG A 631 43.43 -0.69 -13.11
N GLY A 632 44.55 -0.09 -12.75
CA GLY A 632 44.88 1.30 -13.05
C GLY A 632 45.52 1.55 -14.42
N HIS A 633 45.72 2.83 -14.72
CA HIS A 633 46.97 3.41 -15.26
C HIS A 633 46.92 4.96 -15.15
N ARG A 634 47.85 5.50 -14.37
CA ARG A 634 48.56 6.80 -14.46
C ARG A 634 48.10 7.84 -15.52
N ARG A 635 47.76 9.07 -15.09
CA ARG A 635 48.59 10.32 -15.18
C ARG A 635 47.80 11.61 -14.86
N SER A 636 48.34 12.38 -13.91
CA SER A 636 48.43 13.85 -13.78
C SER A 636 47.38 14.78 -14.42
N HIS A 637 46.71 15.60 -13.61
CA HIS A 637 47.10 17.02 -13.45
C HIS A 637 46.34 17.71 -12.31
N ASP A 638 47.10 18.55 -11.60
CA ASP A 638 46.72 19.40 -10.49
C ASP A 638 45.73 20.52 -10.83
N ALA A 639 45.19 21.08 -9.73
CA ALA A 639 44.87 22.49 -9.48
C ALA A 639 43.38 22.84 -9.41
N TYR A 640 42.87 22.96 -8.18
CA TYR A 640 42.48 24.23 -7.54
C TYR A 640 41.70 23.94 -6.25
N CYS A 641 42.41 23.90 -5.12
CA CYS A 641 41.85 24.27 -3.82
C CYS A 641 41.86 25.80 -3.74
N GLN A 642 40.74 26.41 -3.33
CA GLN A 642 40.67 27.52 -2.35
C GLN A 642 39.32 28.24 -2.43
N ALA A 643 38.42 27.87 -1.54
CA ALA A 643 37.53 28.81 -0.85
C ALA A 643 37.04 28.11 0.41
N GLY A 644 37.66 28.43 1.54
CA GLY A 644 37.30 27.90 2.84
C GLY A 644 35.96 28.46 3.31
N LEU A 645 35.11 27.57 3.80
CA LEU A 645 34.14 27.84 4.85
C LEU A 645 34.12 26.59 5.73
N ASP A 646 34.44 26.77 7.01
CA ASP A 646 34.50 25.72 8.02
C ASP A 646 33.17 24.94 8.12
N PRO A 647 33.23 23.61 8.32
CA PRO A 647 32.07 22.82 8.72
C PRO A 647 31.90 22.90 10.25
N TRP A 648 30.67 22.73 10.75
CA TRP A 648 30.30 22.63 12.16
C TRP A 648 30.07 23.95 12.93
N ASP A 649 28.88 24.54 12.78
CA ASP A 649 28.11 25.01 13.94
C ASP A 649 26.65 25.36 13.55
N SER A 650 25.67 24.54 13.96
CA SER A 650 24.27 24.92 14.27
C SER A 650 23.36 23.70 14.48
N GLY A 651 23.08 23.32 15.74
CA GLY A 651 21.85 22.66 16.22
C GLY A 651 21.39 21.31 15.61
N PRO A 652 20.47 20.57 16.26
CA PRO A 652 20.03 19.24 15.79
C PRO A 652 19.06 19.26 14.58
N PHE A 653 18.79 20.41 13.98
CA PHE A 653 17.96 20.53 12.79
C PHE A 653 18.65 21.48 11.81
N GLY A 654 19.33 20.91 10.81
CA GLY A 654 19.87 21.65 9.68
C GLY A 654 18.78 22.31 8.83
N PRO A 655 19.12 23.23 7.89
CA PRO A 655 18.12 23.96 7.11
C PRO A 655 17.29 23.00 6.24
N PRO A 656 16.03 23.36 5.91
CA PRO A 656 15.12 22.44 5.24
C PRO A 656 15.64 22.07 3.85
N ARG A 657 15.81 20.76 3.61
CA ARG A 657 16.00 20.20 2.26
C ARG A 657 14.77 20.55 1.41
N ALA A 658 15.01 21.06 0.19
CA ALA A 658 14.09 21.82 -0.66
C ALA A 658 12.61 21.37 -0.63
N ALA A 659 11.72 22.36 -0.47
CA ALA A 659 10.30 22.24 -0.73
C ALA A 659 10.06 22.14 -2.24
N GLY A 660 9.18 21.25 -2.67
CA GLY A 660 9.01 20.95 -4.09
C GLY A 660 7.65 20.37 -4.45
N MET A 661 7.26 20.53 -5.70
CA MET A 661 6.02 20.02 -6.28
C MET A 661 6.30 18.94 -7.33
N LEU A 662 5.67 17.79 -7.17
CA LEU A 662 5.71 16.70 -8.14
C LEU A 662 4.50 16.76 -9.06
N ILE A 663 4.74 16.71 -10.37
CA ILE A 663 3.68 16.62 -11.37
C ILE A 663 3.76 15.27 -12.05
N LEU A 664 2.74 14.45 -11.86
CA LEU A 664 2.59 13.18 -12.56
C LEU A 664 1.59 13.29 -13.70
N SER A 665 2.06 12.97 -14.89
CA SER A 665 1.34 13.12 -16.15
C SER A 665 0.92 11.74 -16.64
N THR A 666 -0.35 11.37 -16.47
CA THR A 666 -0.86 10.06 -16.89
C THR A 666 -1.37 10.11 -18.34
N HIS A 667 -1.25 8.98 -19.05
CA HIS A 667 -1.88 8.78 -20.37
C HIS A 667 -3.38 8.53 -20.22
N ALA A 668 -4.11 9.42 -19.55
CA ALA A 668 -5.56 9.44 -19.68
C ALA A 668 -5.86 9.89 -21.12
N ARG A 669 -6.30 8.96 -21.98
CA ARG A 669 -6.82 9.31 -23.30
C ARG A 669 -7.91 10.35 -23.07
N VAL A 670 -7.75 11.54 -23.66
CA VAL A 670 -8.88 12.44 -23.91
C VAL A 670 -9.81 11.65 -24.84
N GLN A 671 -10.76 10.91 -24.28
CA GLN A 671 -11.68 10.12 -25.08
C GLN A 671 -12.71 11.08 -25.70
N SER A 672 -12.64 11.14 -27.02
CA SER A 672 -13.63 11.70 -27.91
C SER A 672 -14.83 10.74 -27.99
N SER A 673 -15.87 11.01 -27.20
CA SER A 673 -17.27 10.62 -27.46
C SER A 673 -18.16 11.30 -26.44
#